data_AF-H0ZP97-F1
#
_entry.id   AF-H0ZP97-F1
#
_cell.length_a   1.000
_cell.length_b   1.000
_cell.length_c   1.000
_cell.angle_alpha   90.00
_cell.angle_beta   90.00
_cell.angle_gamma   90.00
#
_symmetry.space_group_name_H-M   'P 1'
#
loop_
_entity.id
_entity.type
_entity.pdbx_description
1 polymer ?
#
loop_
_entity_poly.entity_id
_entity_poly.type
_entity_poly.pdbx_seq_one_letter_code
_entity_poly.pdbx_strand_id
1 'polypeptide(L)'
;MLILSWPTRRASICTGKTGGSVGHRRNPMHPGGLRLLTAPSLPSCPKNSRTSLGEDAMQFKEQHMLRLTTLCRECAAVRSLPASLGKTLQAAALSPTTHCTSRLPRAAGPAGSVFAGWGGGGGEEGEEGEEGEEKEAEEAGKQVKEVKQESEEAEEAEEAEQAEEAEEAEEAEQAEEAEEAEEAEEVEKAEKAEQAEQAEPAAAPLPPLRSAAGREPLPGWSRPAGRALPFRREGAAALLPKMVAGGLCLCGLLRLLCSLFLPALFLSGILCICLVVLLCGVRFWIQRKKQLSSAGRDGKQPLLVAFFHPYCNAGGGGERVLWCAIRTLQKKYRNVTCVVYTGDRDATEEEIVEGAFRRFNIKLIHPVKFVFLKKRFLVEASLYPHFTLLGQSLGSVFLGWEALLKCAPDIYIDSMGYAFTIPLFKYLGGCRVGCYVHYPTISTDMLSVVRNQDTRFNNAAFITSSPLFSKFKLVYYYFFAFMYGLVGSCSDVVMVNSSWTLNHILSLWRSGACTSVVYPPCDVQAFLDIPLEVEKTTSEYSIVSVSQFRPEKDHPLQIRAFAKLLKEKRVGQQPSLKLILIGGCRNQRDEERVNNLKRLCEELGVSDDVVFRINIPFEELKKHLAKATIGLHTMWNEHFGIGVVECMAAGTVILAHNSGGPKLDIVLPHEGRVTGFLAEDEDSYAETMAYIFSLSPEKRLEIRENARRSVHRFSDQHFEDTFLLSVEPLFK
;
A
#
# COMPACT_ATOMS: atom_id res chain seq x y z
N MET A 1 -16.05 -39.26 -8.73
CA MET A 1 -16.51 -40.21 -9.78
C MET A 1 -16.17 -39.55 -11.11
N LEU A 2 -15.31 -40.21 -11.90
CA LEU A 2 -14.70 -39.75 -13.16
C LEU A 2 -15.73 -39.49 -14.27
N ILE A 3 -15.38 -38.61 -15.22
CA ILE A 3 -15.49 -38.70 -16.71
C ILE A 3 -14.99 -37.32 -17.24
N LEU A 4 -13.72 -37.19 -17.63
CA LEU A 4 -13.11 -37.43 -18.96
C LEU A 4 -13.38 -36.33 -20.02
N SER A 5 -12.28 -35.63 -20.32
CA SER A 5 -11.93 -34.79 -21.46
C SER A 5 -12.39 -35.27 -22.84
N TRP A 6 -12.51 -34.36 -23.82
CA TRP A 6 -11.99 -34.54 -25.20
C TRP A 6 -11.77 -33.20 -25.95
N PRO A 7 -10.85 -33.15 -26.95
CA PRO A 7 -10.38 -31.93 -27.60
C PRO A 7 -10.87 -31.77 -29.06
N THR A 8 -10.83 -30.56 -29.62
CA THR A 8 -11.05 -30.33 -31.06
C THR A 8 -9.85 -29.67 -31.76
N ARG A 9 -9.55 -30.22 -32.93
CA ARG A 9 -8.39 -29.98 -33.80
C ARG A 9 -8.67 -28.88 -34.84
N ARG A 10 -7.56 -28.25 -35.25
CA ARG A 10 -7.20 -27.71 -36.57
C ARG A 10 -8.21 -27.86 -37.72
N ALA A 11 -8.43 -26.75 -38.42
CA ALA A 11 -8.68 -26.72 -39.85
C ALA A 11 -7.65 -25.81 -40.55
N SER A 12 -7.14 -26.27 -41.70
CA SER A 12 -6.24 -25.58 -42.61
C SER A 12 -6.70 -25.90 -44.04
N ILE A 13 -6.31 -25.06 -45.01
CA ILE A 13 -6.50 -25.14 -46.48
C ILE A 13 -7.77 -24.36 -46.94
N CYS A 14 -7.73 -23.33 -47.81
CA CYS A 14 -7.21 -23.36 -49.18
C CYS A 14 -6.90 -21.97 -49.82
N THR A 15 -5.76 -21.94 -50.49
CA THR A 15 -5.23 -21.16 -51.64
C THR A 15 -6.04 -20.06 -52.36
N GLY A 16 -5.34 -18.98 -52.70
CA GLY A 16 -5.64 -18.11 -53.85
C GLY A 16 -4.47 -17.19 -54.22
N LYS A 17 -3.66 -17.57 -55.22
CA LYS A 17 -2.62 -16.75 -55.86
C LYS A 17 -3.21 -16.03 -57.08
N THR A 18 -2.93 -14.73 -57.23
CA THR A 18 -2.67 -14.10 -58.54
C THR A 18 -1.60 -13.01 -58.37
N GLY A 19 -0.61 -13.04 -59.25
CA GLY A 19 0.53 -12.11 -59.25
C GLY A 19 0.36 -10.95 -60.24
N GLY A 20 1.23 -9.96 -60.10
CA GLY A 20 1.43 -8.88 -61.06
C GLY A 20 2.64 -8.03 -60.66
N SER A 21 3.79 -8.28 -61.28
CA SER A 21 5.00 -7.45 -61.21
C SER A 21 4.98 -6.34 -62.28
N VAL A 22 5.73 -5.26 -62.04
CA VAL A 22 6.47 -4.34 -62.97
C VAL A 22 6.35 -2.92 -62.39
N GLY A 23 7.40 -2.10 -62.20
CA GLY A 23 8.81 -2.22 -62.52
C GLY A 23 9.64 -1.07 -61.93
N HIS A 24 10.96 -1.25 -61.94
CA HIS A 24 12.01 -0.30 -61.56
C HIS A 24 12.10 0.93 -62.48
N ARG A 25 12.46 2.10 -61.91
CA ARG A 25 13.46 3.03 -62.49
C ARG A 25 14.33 3.65 -61.40
N ARG A 26 15.63 3.76 -61.72
CA ARG A 26 16.75 4.25 -60.89
C ARG A 26 17.10 5.72 -61.22
N ASN A 27 17.54 6.45 -60.17
CA ASN A 27 18.63 7.46 -60.07
C ASN A 27 18.61 8.78 -60.89
N PRO A 28 19.41 9.84 -60.55
CA PRO A 28 20.53 9.94 -59.58
C PRO A 28 20.62 11.22 -58.67
N MET A 29 21.66 11.22 -57.83
CA MET A 29 22.24 12.26 -56.95
C MET A 29 22.48 13.67 -57.57
N HIS A 30 22.49 14.75 -56.75
CA HIS A 30 23.69 15.45 -56.20
C HIS A 30 23.33 16.79 -55.49
N PRO A 31 24.26 17.53 -54.81
CA PRO A 31 24.05 18.10 -53.47
C PRO A 31 24.07 19.64 -53.40
N GLY A 32 23.74 20.22 -52.24
CA GLY A 32 24.17 21.58 -51.93
C GLY A 32 23.47 22.24 -50.74
N GLY A 33 24.27 22.85 -49.87
CA GLY A 33 23.90 24.13 -49.26
C GLY A 33 23.67 24.15 -47.76
N LEU A 34 24.74 24.43 -47.00
CA LEU A 34 24.71 25.11 -45.70
C LEU A 34 23.73 26.30 -45.69
N ARG A 35 22.94 26.46 -44.61
CA ARG A 35 22.60 27.76 -44.03
C ARG A 35 22.13 27.63 -42.58
N LEU A 36 22.91 28.26 -41.68
CA LEU A 36 22.51 28.66 -40.34
C LEU A 36 21.31 29.62 -40.41
N LEU A 37 20.26 29.36 -39.61
CA LEU A 37 19.31 30.36 -39.09
C LEU A 37 18.78 29.83 -37.74
N THR A 38 19.37 30.28 -36.62
CA THR A 38 18.80 31.25 -35.66
C THR A 38 17.48 30.79 -35.00
N ALA A 39 17.58 30.51 -33.70
CA ALA A 39 16.48 30.25 -32.78
C ALA A 39 15.50 31.43 -32.67
N PRO A 40 14.19 31.19 -32.48
CA PRO A 40 13.27 32.23 -32.04
C PRO A 40 13.14 32.25 -30.52
N SER A 41 13.26 33.47 -30.02
CA SER A 41 13.08 33.99 -28.67
C SER A 41 11.69 33.75 -28.07
N LEU A 42 11.70 33.56 -26.74
CA LEU A 42 10.59 33.71 -25.79
C LEU A 42 9.70 34.93 -26.06
N PRO A 43 8.37 34.85 -25.81
CA PRO A 43 7.56 36.01 -25.54
C PRO A 43 7.36 36.23 -24.03
N SER A 44 7.51 37.49 -23.69
CA SER A 44 7.34 38.17 -22.40
C SER A 44 5.94 38.10 -21.80
N CYS A 45 5.93 38.05 -20.46
CA CYS A 45 4.81 38.20 -19.53
C CYS A 45 4.00 39.50 -19.68
N PRO A 46 2.66 39.48 -19.49
CA PRO A 46 1.90 40.66 -19.10
C PRO A 46 1.65 40.69 -17.58
N LYS A 47 1.84 41.88 -17.00
CA LYS A 47 1.59 42.20 -15.58
C LYS A 47 0.09 42.32 -15.27
N ASN A 48 -0.23 41.97 -14.02
CA ASN A 48 -1.38 42.36 -13.20
C ASN A 48 -2.76 41.71 -13.45
N SER A 49 -3.07 40.71 -12.61
CA SER A 49 -4.28 40.76 -11.76
C SER A 49 -3.98 40.09 -10.41
N ARG A 50 -4.17 40.85 -9.32
CA ARG A 50 -4.14 40.35 -7.94
C ARG A 50 -5.45 39.62 -7.66
N THR A 51 -5.38 38.38 -7.22
CA THR A 51 -6.41 37.76 -6.38
C THR A 51 -5.73 37.02 -5.23
N SER A 52 -6.24 37.31 -4.05
CA SER A 52 -5.85 36.87 -2.72
C SER A 52 -5.96 35.35 -2.57
N LEU A 53 -4.83 34.64 -2.45
CA LEU A 53 -4.77 33.24 -1.97
C LEU A 53 -3.32 32.85 -1.56
N GLY A 54 -2.52 33.81 -1.10
CA GLY A 54 -1.07 33.62 -0.83
C GLY A 54 -0.53 34.19 0.49
N GLU A 55 -1.36 34.83 1.32
CA GLU A 55 -0.89 35.46 2.56
C GLU A 55 -0.98 34.53 3.79
N ASP A 56 -1.92 33.57 3.80
CA ASP A 56 -2.10 32.66 4.96
C ASP A 56 -1.01 31.57 5.08
N ALA A 57 -0.43 31.13 3.95
CA ALA A 57 0.60 30.09 3.94
C ALA A 57 2.00 30.59 4.34
N MET A 58 2.29 31.88 4.11
CA MET A 58 3.57 32.49 4.46
C MET A 58 3.60 32.92 5.95
N GLN A 59 2.44 33.35 6.49
CA GLN A 59 2.31 33.75 7.88
C GLN A 59 2.39 32.55 8.86
N PHE A 60 1.99 31.35 8.41
CA PHE A 60 2.14 30.12 9.20
C PHE A 60 3.60 29.63 9.29
N LYS A 61 4.38 29.84 8.21
CA LYS A 61 5.81 29.44 8.14
C LYS A 61 6.71 30.34 9.02
N GLU A 62 6.40 31.63 9.12
CA GLU A 62 7.10 32.55 10.03
C GLU A 62 6.76 32.30 11.51
N GLN A 63 5.50 31.99 11.86
CA GLN A 63 5.13 31.66 13.25
C GLN A 63 5.78 30.37 13.76
N HIS A 64 6.02 29.38 12.88
CA HIS A 64 6.71 28.13 13.24
C HIS A 64 8.22 28.32 13.43
N MET A 65 8.87 29.14 12.59
CA MET A 65 10.29 29.49 12.74
C MET A 65 10.56 30.31 14.01
N LEU A 66 9.65 31.20 14.41
CA LEU A 66 9.75 31.96 15.65
C LEU A 66 9.61 31.06 16.90
N ARG A 67 8.77 30.02 16.85
CA ARG A 67 8.61 29.05 17.98
C ARG A 67 9.84 28.15 18.16
N LEU A 68 10.48 27.73 17.07
CA LEU A 68 11.71 26.93 17.12
C LEU A 68 12.93 27.74 17.64
N THR A 69 13.01 29.04 17.32
CA THR A 69 14.06 29.91 17.88
C THR A 69 13.82 30.32 19.33
N THR A 70 12.57 30.35 19.78
CA THR A 70 12.22 30.64 21.18
C THR A 70 12.52 29.44 22.09
N LEU A 71 12.28 28.20 21.63
CA LEU A 71 12.66 26.96 22.35
C LEU A 71 14.19 26.76 22.43
N CYS A 72 14.94 27.14 21.40
CA CYS A 72 16.42 27.14 21.46
C CYS A 72 16.99 28.18 22.43
N ARG A 73 16.29 29.31 22.67
CA ARG A 73 16.71 30.32 23.66
C ARG A 73 16.39 29.94 25.10
N GLU A 74 15.35 29.15 25.34
CA GLU A 74 15.00 28.66 26.69
C GLU A 74 15.90 27.49 27.15
N CYS A 75 16.42 26.66 26.23
CA CYS A 75 17.45 25.66 26.57
C CYS A 75 18.84 26.27 26.86
N ALA A 76 19.13 27.49 26.37
CA ALA A 76 20.37 28.20 26.64
C ALA A 76 20.36 28.99 27.97
N ALA A 77 19.21 29.10 28.65
CA ALA A 77 19.03 29.91 29.85
C ALA A 77 19.13 29.15 31.19
N VAL A 78 19.49 27.86 31.20
CA VAL A 78 19.71 27.05 32.42
C VAL A 78 21.20 26.91 32.80
N ARG A 79 22.09 27.74 32.23
CA ARG A 79 23.49 27.85 32.66
C ARG A 79 23.87 29.28 33.01
N SER A 80 23.35 29.77 34.14
CA SER A 80 24.00 30.88 34.87
C SER A 80 23.35 31.07 36.24
N LEU A 81 24.09 30.79 37.31
CA LEU A 81 24.03 31.45 38.63
C LEU A 81 25.33 31.08 39.40
N PRO A 82 25.81 31.90 40.34
CA PRO A 82 27.08 32.58 40.18
C PRO A 82 28.17 32.10 41.16
N ALA A 83 29.42 32.37 40.78
CA ALA A 83 30.58 32.29 41.64
C ALA A 83 30.56 33.44 42.68
N SER A 84 30.16 33.14 43.91
CA SER A 84 30.51 33.95 45.07
C SER A 84 30.46 33.13 46.35
N LEU A 85 31.58 32.52 46.74
CA LEU A 85 32.04 32.39 48.13
C LEU A 85 33.39 31.69 48.12
N GLY A 86 34.44 32.50 48.13
CA GLY A 86 35.80 32.04 48.30
C GLY A 86 36.11 31.68 49.74
N LYS A 87 37.17 30.87 49.87
CA LYS A 87 37.98 30.57 51.06
C LYS A 87 37.28 29.63 52.05
N THR A 88 37.84 28.43 52.24
CA THR A 88 38.78 28.11 53.33
C THR A 88 39.30 26.67 53.13
N LEU A 89 40.56 26.45 53.52
CA LEU A 89 41.26 25.18 53.75
C LEU A 89 42.03 24.52 52.58
N GLN A 90 43.23 25.08 52.49
CA GLN A 90 44.52 24.54 52.11
C GLN A 90 44.89 23.21 52.84
N ALA A 91 45.66 22.38 52.13
CA ALA A 91 46.74 21.51 52.60
C ALA A 91 46.48 20.02 52.95
N ALA A 92 47.35 19.19 52.33
CA ALA A 92 47.88 17.89 52.77
C ALA A 92 46.93 16.68 52.64
N ALA A 93 47.35 15.46 52.24
CA ALA A 93 48.65 14.85 52.09
C ALA A 93 48.58 13.61 51.17
N LEU A 94 49.69 13.33 50.47
CA LEU A 94 50.38 12.03 50.29
C LEU A 94 49.59 10.71 50.40
N SER A 95 49.68 9.88 49.35
CA SER A 95 49.66 8.39 49.42
C SER A 95 50.77 7.87 50.36
N PRO A 96 50.67 6.70 51.04
CA PRO A 96 50.71 5.38 50.38
C PRO A 96 50.00 4.17 51.09
N THR A 97 49.79 3.10 50.31
CA THR A 97 49.76 1.64 50.64
C THR A 97 49.16 1.11 51.97
N THR A 98 48.15 0.22 51.90
CA THR A 98 48.21 -1.18 52.41
C THR A 98 46.94 -2.00 52.11
N HIS A 99 47.16 -3.31 51.96
CA HIS A 99 46.22 -4.40 51.67
C HIS A 99 45.07 -4.59 52.68
N CYS A 100 43.92 -5.08 52.19
CA CYS A 100 43.23 -6.23 52.80
C CYS A 100 42.24 -6.90 51.82
N THR A 101 42.36 -8.21 51.66
CA THR A 101 41.43 -9.11 50.95
C THR A 101 40.82 -10.12 51.93
N SER A 102 39.54 -10.44 51.78
CA SER A 102 38.86 -11.59 52.42
C SER A 102 37.80 -12.13 51.45
N ARG A 103 38.05 -13.19 50.67
CA ARG A 103 38.13 -14.65 50.95
C ARG A 103 36.78 -15.37 51.11
N LEU A 104 36.53 -16.18 50.08
CA LEU A 104 35.83 -17.46 49.99
C LEU A 104 36.12 -18.44 51.15
N PRO A 105 35.24 -19.45 51.38
CA PRO A 105 35.53 -20.56 52.28
C PRO A 105 36.23 -21.75 51.59
N ARG A 106 37.02 -22.45 52.40
CA ARG A 106 37.85 -23.65 52.15
C ARG A 106 37.19 -24.91 52.72
N ALA A 107 37.55 -26.06 52.17
CA ALA A 107 37.99 -27.27 52.92
C ALA A 107 38.90 -28.08 51.97
N ALA A 108 40.23 -28.16 52.16
CA ALA A 108 41.04 -29.00 53.07
C ALA A 108 41.58 -30.26 52.34
N GLY A 109 42.92 -30.41 52.31
CA GLY A 109 43.72 -31.40 51.53
C GLY A 109 43.82 -32.81 52.17
N PRO A 110 44.93 -33.60 52.04
CA PRO A 110 46.33 -33.17 51.84
C PRO A 110 47.24 -33.98 50.87
N ALA A 111 48.33 -33.33 50.47
CA ALA A 111 49.74 -33.75 50.32
C ALA A 111 50.21 -35.08 49.63
N GLY A 112 51.15 -34.92 48.68
CA GLY A 112 52.50 -35.54 48.78
C GLY A 112 53.00 -36.51 47.68
N SER A 113 54.19 -36.21 47.12
CA SER A 113 55.17 -37.05 46.35
C SER A 113 54.74 -37.58 44.96
N VAL A 114 55.38 -37.22 43.83
CA VAL A 114 56.73 -37.54 43.30
C VAL A 114 57.03 -39.05 43.19
N PHE A 115 56.89 -39.66 42.01
CA PHE A 115 57.96 -40.31 41.22
C PHE A 115 57.41 -41.01 39.96
N ALA A 116 58.34 -41.26 39.04
CA ALA A 116 58.24 -41.73 37.66
C ALA A 116 57.57 -43.09 37.39
N GLY A 117 57.26 -43.34 36.11
CA GLY A 117 57.49 -44.66 35.50
C GLY A 117 56.34 -45.24 34.68
N TRP A 118 56.56 -45.27 33.36
CA TRP A 118 56.18 -46.33 32.40
C TRP A 118 54.82 -47.05 32.51
N GLY A 119 54.10 -47.04 31.38
CA GLY A 119 53.82 -48.28 30.66
C GLY A 119 52.36 -48.73 30.57
N GLY A 120 51.77 -48.49 29.39
CA GLY A 120 51.03 -49.51 28.63
C GLY A 120 49.56 -49.79 28.98
N GLY A 121 48.72 -49.77 27.93
CA GLY A 121 47.42 -50.44 27.92
C GLY A 121 46.37 -49.62 27.19
N GLY A 122 45.96 -50.10 26.01
CA GLY A 122 45.08 -49.39 25.08
C GLY A 122 43.61 -49.40 25.46
N GLY A 123 42.84 -48.70 24.62
CA GLY A 123 41.38 -48.63 24.68
C GLY A 123 40.90 -47.39 23.93
N GLU A 124 40.62 -47.55 22.64
CA GLU A 124 39.86 -46.59 21.81
C GLU A 124 38.49 -46.34 22.44
N GLU A 125 38.02 -45.08 22.41
CA GLU A 125 36.66 -44.67 22.02
C GLU A 125 36.42 -43.18 22.33
N GLY A 126 36.04 -42.40 21.30
CA GLY A 126 35.05 -41.32 21.45
C GLY A 126 35.48 -39.85 21.39
N GLU A 127 36.17 -39.40 20.34
CA GLU A 127 36.06 -38.00 19.86
C GLU A 127 34.94 -37.92 18.80
N GLU A 128 33.67 -37.99 19.21
CA GLU A 128 32.52 -37.71 18.32
C GLU A 128 31.45 -36.84 19.01
N GLY A 129 31.82 -36.09 20.04
CA GLY A 129 30.88 -35.29 20.84
C GLY A 129 30.81 -33.80 20.49
N GLU A 130 31.88 -33.19 19.99
CA GLU A 130 31.94 -31.73 19.80
C GLU A 130 31.82 -31.27 18.34
N GLU A 131 32.15 -32.10 17.35
CA GLU A 131 31.95 -31.74 15.92
C GLU A 131 30.50 -31.85 15.46
N GLY A 132 29.66 -32.62 16.17
CA GLY A 132 28.24 -32.80 15.85
C GLY A 132 27.40 -31.57 16.16
N GLU A 133 27.62 -30.94 17.32
CA GLU A 133 26.88 -29.73 17.74
C GLU A 133 27.29 -28.48 16.95
N GLU A 134 28.56 -28.35 16.53
CA GLU A 134 29.00 -27.26 15.65
C GLU A 134 28.48 -27.41 14.22
N LYS A 135 28.43 -28.63 13.68
CA LYS A 135 27.86 -28.89 12.35
C LYS A 135 26.33 -28.76 12.34
N GLU A 136 25.63 -29.19 13.38
CA GLU A 136 24.18 -28.96 13.50
C GLU A 136 23.85 -27.46 13.70
N ALA A 137 24.68 -26.69 14.41
CA ALA A 137 24.52 -25.23 14.52
C ALA A 137 24.86 -24.48 13.22
N GLU A 138 25.80 -24.98 12.42
CA GLU A 138 26.16 -24.44 11.11
C GLU A 138 25.13 -24.81 10.03
N GLU A 139 24.52 -26.00 10.12
CA GLU A 139 23.50 -26.52 9.22
C GLU A 139 22.11 -25.94 9.53
N ALA A 140 21.75 -25.80 10.81
CA ALA A 140 20.63 -24.97 11.26
C ALA A 140 20.86 -23.49 10.92
N GLY A 141 22.11 -23.02 11.05
CA GLY A 141 22.53 -21.69 10.59
C GLY A 141 22.51 -21.52 9.06
N LYS A 142 22.48 -22.60 8.27
CA LYS A 142 22.30 -22.57 6.80
C LYS A 142 20.83 -22.58 6.41
N GLN A 143 20.01 -23.43 7.05
CA GLN A 143 18.56 -23.46 6.84
C GLN A 143 17.86 -22.17 7.32
N VAL A 144 18.37 -21.52 8.37
CA VAL A 144 17.88 -20.21 8.85
C VAL A 144 18.27 -19.05 7.92
N LYS A 145 19.30 -19.21 7.07
CA LYS A 145 19.77 -18.19 6.12
C LYS A 145 19.03 -18.21 4.78
N GLU A 146 18.44 -19.35 4.40
CA GLU A 146 17.59 -19.48 3.20
C GLU A 146 16.22 -18.81 3.41
N VAL A 147 15.61 -18.94 4.59
CA VAL A 147 14.28 -18.36 4.90
C VAL A 147 14.33 -16.84 5.11
N LYS A 148 15.50 -16.28 5.45
CA LYS A 148 15.68 -14.87 5.83
C LYS A 148 15.50 -13.89 4.65
N GLN A 149 15.81 -14.29 3.44
CA GLN A 149 15.75 -13.41 2.27
C GLN A 149 14.44 -13.55 1.46
N GLU A 150 13.68 -14.62 1.67
CA GLU A 150 12.38 -14.80 1.02
C GLU A 150 11.27 -13.93 1.64
N SER A 151 11.44 -13.45 2.88
CA SER A 151 10.35 -12.82 3.65
C SER A 151 10.34 -11.29 3.70
N GLU A 152 11.48 -10.60 3.51
CA GLU A 152 11.63 -9.18 3.89
C GLU A 152 10.74 -8.16 3.15
N GLU A 153 10.12 -8.55 2.03
CA GLU A 153 9.15 -7.73 1.28
C GLU A 153 7.73 -8.38 1.19
N ALA A 154 7.52 -9.48 1.91
CA ALA A 154 6.51 -10.49 1.61
C ALA A 154 5.08 -10.20 2.07
N GLU A 155 4.79 -9.15 2.82
CA GLU A 155 3.40 -8.94 3.28
C GLU A 155 2.93 -7.48 3.33
N GLU A 156 3.84 -6.52 3.42
CA GLU A 156 3.51 -5.10 3.14
C GLU A 156 3.06 -4.89 1.69
N ALA A 157 3.53 -5.75 0.77
CA ALA A 157 2.98 -5.87 -0.56
C ALA A 157 1.68 -6.68 -0.55
N GLU A 158 1.50 -7.69 0.32
CA GLU A 158 0.33 -8.58 0.31
C GLU A 158 -0.98 -7.87 0.72
N GLU A 159 -0.98 -6.82 1.55
CA GLU A 159 -2.20 -6.02 1.79
C GLU A 159 -2.51 -5.02 0.67
N ALA A 160 -1.49 -4.39 0.10
CA ALA A 160 -1.64 -3.54 -1.08
C ALA A 160 -2.11 -4.39 -2.27
N GLU A 161 -1.52 -5.56 -2.44
CA GLU A 161 -1.80 -6.61 -3.42
C GLU A 161 -3.11 -7.35 -3.14
N GLN A 162 -3.57 -7.50 -1.90
CA GLN A 162 -4.92 -8.03 -1.66
C GLN A 162 -5.97 -7.00 -2.08
N ALA A 163 -5.75 -5.71 -1.80
CA ALA A 163 -6.62 -4.67 -2.32
C ALA A 163 -6.52 -4.55 -3.86
N GLU A 164 -5.33 -4.76 -4.42
CA GLU A 164 -5.00 -4.60 -5.83
C GLU A 164 -5.37 -5.83 -6.69
N GLU A 165 -5.00 -7.06 -6.32
CA GLU A 165 -5.46 -8.30 -6.96
C GLU A 165 -6.98 -8.47 -6.86
N ALA A 166 -7.60 -7.98 -5.79
CA ALA A 166 -9.06 -8.04 -5.68
C ALA A 166 -9.76 -7.00 -6.56
N GLU A 167 -9.18 -5.80 -6.69
CA GLU A 167 -9.64 -4.82 -7.66
C GLU A 167 -9.43 -5.36 -9.09
N GLU A 168 -8.30 -6.00 -9.41
CA GLU A 168 -8.09 -6.64 -10.71
C GLU A 168 -9.06 -7.80 -10.98
N ALA A 169 -9.37 -8.61 -9.96
CA ALA A 169 -10.33 -9.71 -10.08
C ALA A 169 -11.77 -9.21 -10.23
N GLU A 170 -12.16 -8.20 -9.46
CA GLU A 170 -13.43 -7.48 -9.57
C GLU A 170 -13.59 -6.88 -10.97
N GLU A 171 -12.52 -6.26 -11.48
CA GLU A 171 -12.49 -5.70 -12.82
C GLU A 171 -12.58 -6.76 -13.91
N ALA A 172 -11.88 -7.90 -13.76
CA ALA A 172 -11.94 -8.98 -14.73
C ALA A 172 -13.33 -9.64 -14.81
N GLU A 173 -13.98 -9.86 -13.67
CA GLU A 173 -15.35 -10.39 -13.61
C GLU A 173 -16.37 -9.38 -14.15
N GLN A 174 -16.24 -8.10 -13.81
CA GLN A 174 -17.08 -7.02 -14.38
C GLN A 174 -16.86 -6.85 -15.90
N ALA A 175 -15.68 -7.19 -16.42
CA ALA A 175 -15.43 -7.20 -17.86
C ALA A 175 -16.22 -8.31 -18.56
N GLU A 176 -16.23 -9.52 -17.97
CA GLU A 176 -16.97 -10.67 -18.47
C GLU A 176 -18.48 -10.40 -18.41
N GLU A 177 -18.99 -9.86 -17.29
CA GLU A 177 -20.41 -9.47 -17.16
C GLU A 177 -20.81 -8.33 -18.10
N ALA A 178 -19.91 -7.37 -18.37
CA ALA A 178 -20.16 -6.28 -19.31
C ALA A 178 -20.18 -6.78 -20.77
N GLU A 179 -19.32 -7.73 -21.13
CA GLU A 179 -19.32 -8.39 -22.44
C GLU A 179 -20.61 -9.19 -22.64
N GLU A 180 -21.05 -9.95 -21.62
CA GLU A 180 -22.33 -10.66 -21.64
C GLU A 180 -23.54 -9.71 -21.72
N ALA A 181 -23.49 -8.56 -21.04
CA ALA A 181 -24.55 -7.55 -21.09
C ALA A 181 -24.63 -6.82 -22.44
N GLU A 182 -23.48 -6.54 -23.07
CA GLU A 182 -23.43 -5.95 -24.41
C GLU A 182 -23.94 -6.94 -25.46
N GLU A 183 -23.57 -8.22 -25.36
CA GLU A 183 -24.08 -9.28 -26.22
C GLU A 183 -25.60 -9.45 -26.03
N ALA A 184 -26.10 -9.38 -24.80
CA ALA A 184 -27.54 -9.40 -24.52
C ALA A 184 -28.29 -8.19 -25.10
N GLU A 185 -27.70 -6.99 -25.05
CA GLU A 185 -28.29 -5.78 -25.65
C GLU A 185 -28.30 -5.84 -27.18
N GLU A 186 -27.25 -6.41 -27.80
CA GLU A 186 -27.23 -6.65 -29.25
C GLU A 186 -28.29 -7.67 -29.67
N VAL A 187 -28.47 -8.75 -28.90
CA VAL A 187 -29.54 -9.73 -29.14
C VAL A 187 -30.91 -9.07 -29.00
N GLU A 188 -31.15 -8.25 -27.98
CA GLU A 188 -32.43 -7.54 -27.80
C GLU A 188 -32.68 -6.54 -28.94
N LYS A 189 -31.64 -5.85 -29.44
CA LYS A 189 -31.74 -4.96 -30.60
C LYS A 189 -32.03 -5.74 -31.89
N ALA A 190 -31.41 -6.91 -32.06
CA ALA A 190 -31.66 -7.78 -33.21
C ALA A 190 -33.10 -8.31 -33.20
N GLU A 191 -33.61 -8.78 -32.04
CA GLU A 191 -35.00 -9.22 -31.90
C GLU A 191 -35.99 -8.08 -32.17
N LYS A 192 -35.71 -6.87 -31.69
CA LYS A 192 -36.53 -5.68 -31.97
C LYS A 192 -36.50 -5.27 -33.45
N ALA A 193 -35.34 -5.42 -34.11
CA ALA A 193 -35.20 -5.15 -35.54
C ALA A 193 -35.98 -6.17 -36.38
N GLU A 194 -35.92 -7.46 -36.02
CA GLU A 194 -36.67 -8.53 -36.70
C GLU A 194 -38.19 -8.35 -36.50
N GLN A 195 -38.64 -7.97 -35.30
CA GLN A 195 -40.04 -7.62 -35.03
C GLN A 195 -40.51 -6.39 -35.81
N ALA A 196 -39.61 -5.42 -36.07
CA ALA A 196 -39.92 -4.24 -36.87
C ALA A 196 -39.98 -4.56 -38.37
N GLU A 197 -39.20 -5.53 -38.85
CA GLU A 197 -39.19 -5.97 -40.26
C GLU A 197 -40.42 -6.82 -40.62
N GLN A 198 -41.01 -7.52 -39.64
CA GLN A 198 -42.26 -8.28 -39.81
C GLN A 198 -43.54 -7.42 -39.81
N ALA A 199 -43.43 -6.09 -39.59
CA ALA A 199 -44.57 -5.17 -39.70
C ALA A 199 -44.73 -4.67 -41.15
N GLU A 200 -45.73 -5.21 -41.89
CA GLU A 200 -46.03 -4.80 -43.28
C GLU A 200 -46.32 -3.28 -43.43
N PRO A 201 -45.89 -2.64 -44.54
CA PRO A 201 -46.11 -1.21 -44.76
C PRO A 201 -47.50 -0.92 -45.35
N ALA A 202 -48.27 -0.06 -44.67
CA ALA A 202 -49.51 0.50 -45.20
C ALA A 202 -49.26 1.46 -46.37
N ALA A 203 -50.02 1.28 -47.44
CA ALA A 203 -49.89 1.91 -48.76
C ALA A 203 -49.97 3.46 -48.78
N ALA A 204 -49.22 4.05 -49.73
CA ALA A 204 -49.08 5.48 -50.00
C ALA A 204 -50.28 6.13 -50.74
N PRO A 205 -50.40 7.49 -50.73
CA PRO A 205 -51.62 8.19 -51.16
C PRO A 205 -51.53 9.04 -52.47
N LEU A 206 -52.72 9.24 -53.09
CA LEU A 206 -53.21 10.36 -53.96
C LEU A 206 -52.78 10.49 -55.45
N PRO A 207 -53.67 11.04 -56.33
CA PRO A 207 -53.57 12.46 -56.79
C PRO A 207 -54.96 13.16 -57.06
N PRO A 208 -55.06 14.46 -57.48
CA PRO A 208 -56.04 15.41 -56.93
C PRO A 208 -57.11 16.06 -57.85
N LEU A 209 -58.15 16.61 -57.19
CA LEU A 209 -59.09 17.74 -57.44
C LEU A 209 -59.43 18.24 -58.86
N ARG A 210 -60.75 18.42 -59.13
CA ARG A 210 -61.34 19.71 -59.64
C ARG A 210 -62.89 19.80 -59.58
N SER A 211 -63.35 20.94 -59.02
CA SER A 211 -64.53 21.80 -59.30
C SER A 211 -65.89 21.23 -59.73
N ALA A 212 -66.99 21.70 -59.11
CA ALA A 212 -67.91 22.68 -59.71
C ALA A 212 -69.14 22.94 -58.80
N ALA A 213 -69.64 24.18 -58.88
CA ALA A 213 -70.78 24.70 -58.15
C ALA A 213 -72.12 24.53 -58.92
N GLY A 214 -73.20 24.34 -58.16
CA GLY A 214 -74.43 25.14 -58.31
C GLY A 214 -75.63 24.56 -59.07
N ARG A 215 -76.81 24.65 -58.39
CA ARG A 215 -78.19 24.84 -58.90
C ARG A 215 -78.84 23.61 -59.57
N GLU A 216 -80.15 23.28 -59.52
CA GLU A 216 -81.48 23.75 -59.01
C GLU A 216 -82.48 22.56 -59.34
N PRO A 217 -83.84 22.64 -59.41
CA PRO A 217 -84.92 22.82 -58.39
C PRO A 217 -86.14 21.81 -58.45
N LEU A 218 -86.97 21.75 -57.39
CA LEU A 218 -88.47 21.57 -57.26
C LEU A 218 -89.27 20.44 -57.98
N PRO A 219 -90.59 20.18 -57.70
CA PRO A 219 -91.46 20.36 -56.49
C PRO A 219 -92.35 19.12 -56.16
N GLY A 220 -93.17 19.17 -55.08
CA GLY A 220 -94.45 18.45 -55.06
C GLY A 220 -95.04 17.97 -53.72
N TRP A 221 -96.00 18.75 -53.20
CA TRP A 221 -97.19 18.33 -52.44
C TRP A 221 -97.19 18.10 -50.90
N SER A 222 -97.69 19.16 -50.22
CA SER A 222 -98.83 19.24 -49.28
C SER A 222 -99.05 18.22 -48.13
N ARG A 223 -98.83 18.73 -46.90
CA ARG A 223 -99.75 18.90 -45.71
C ARG A 223 -101.01 18.00 -45.55
N PRO A 224 -101.63 17.89 -44.33
CA PRO A 224 -101.40 18.66 -43.08
C PRO A 224 -101.46 17.91 -41.72
N ALA A 225 -100.87 18.60 -40.72
CA ALA A 225 -101.28 18.90 -39.33
C ALA A 225 -102.11 17.93 -38.43
N GLY A 226 -101.65 17.80 -37.18
CA GLY A 226 -102.45 17.50 -35.98
C GLY A 226 -101.64 17.67 -34.69
N ARG A 227 -102.02 18.65 -33.83
CA ARG A 227 -101.46 18.92 -32.49
C ARG A 227 -102.15 18.05 -31.43
N ALA A 228 -101.41 17.65 -30.39
CA ALA A 228 -101.59 18.06 -28.98
C ALA A 228 -101.06 16.98 -27.98
N LEU A 229 -100.33 17.46 -26.97
CA LEU A 229 -99.81 16.82 -25.74
C LEU A 229 -100.96 16.36 -24.79
N PRO A 230 -100.73 15.87 -23.54
CA PRO A 230 -99.61 15.15 -22.87
C PRO A 230 -100.11 13.94 -22.03
N PHE A 231 -99.24 13.09 -21.42
CA PHE A 231 -99.44 12.62 -20.02
C PHE A 231 -98.24 11.82 -19.44
N ARG A 232 -98.29 11.67 -18.11
CA ARG A 232 -97.30 11.39 -17.08
C ARG A 232 -97.44 9.96 -16.52
N ARG A 233 -96.34 9.27 -16.13
CA ARG A 233 -96.16 8.53 -14.83
C ARG A 233 -94.87 7.69 -14.76
N GLU A 234 -94.22 7.76 -13.58
CA GLU A 234 -93.59 6.71 -12.74
C GLU A 234 -93.15 5.39 -13.44
N GLY A 235 -91.97 4.80 -13.30
CA GLY A 235 -90.83 4.90 -12.38
C GLY A 235 -90.23 3.48 -12.25
N ALA A 236 -88.92 3.27 -12.46
CA ALA A 236 -88.17 2.10 -11.99
C ALA A 236 -86.66 2.27 -12.30
N ALA A 237 -85.83 1.90 -11.33
CA ALA A 237 -84.39 2.09 -11.28
C ALA A 237 -83.58 1.17 -12.21
N ALA A 238 -82.44 1.66 -12.71
CA ALA A 238 -81.25 0.84 -12.96
C ALA A 238 -79.99 1.72 -12.99
N LEU A 239 -78.95 1.25 -12.29
CA LEU A 239 -77.68 1.90 -11.99
C LEU A 239 -76.76 2.04 -13.21
N LEU A 240 -76.10 3.19 -13.33
CA LEU A 240 -74.86 3.38 -14.09
C LEU A 240 -73.86 4.15 -13.21
N PRO A 241 -72.62 3.67 -13.02
CA PRO A 241 -71.64 4.33 -12.18
C PRO A 241 -71.02 5.52 -12.92
N LYS A 242 -71.02 6.68 -12.27
CA LYS A 242 -70.19 7.83 -12.68
C LYS A 242 -68.74 7.51 -12.32
N MET A 243 -67.91 7.20 -13.32
CA MET A 243 -66.46 7.32 -13.19
C MET A 243 -66.11 8.80 -13.06
N VAL A 244 -65.82 9.24 -11.83
CA VAL A 244 -65.17 10.52 -11.56
C VAL A 244 -63.66 10.30 -11.69
N ALA A 245 -63.05 11.05 -12.59
CA ALA A 245 -61.61 11.11 -12.80
C ALA A 245 -60.88 11.50 -11.50
N GLY A 246 -60.15 10.55 -10.92
CA GLY A 246 -59.24 10.78 -9.80
C GLY A 246 -57.90 11.33 -10.28
N GLY A 247 -57.82 12.64 -10.49
CA GLY A 247 -56.52 13.31 -10.52
C GLY A 247 -55.96 13.35 -9.10
N LEU A 248 -54.86 12.65 -8.82
CA LEU A 248 -54.15 12.84 -7.56
C LEU A 248 -53.69 14.30 -7.46
N CYS A 249 -54.39 15.09 -6.65
CA CYS A 249 -54.01 16.45 -6.32
C CYS A 249 -52.60 16.43 -5.67
N LEU A 250 -51.70 17.30 -6.12
CA LEU A 250 -50.34 17.47 -5.56
C LEU A 250 -50.37 17.61 -4.02
N CYS A 251 -51.41 18.25 -3.48
CA CYS A 251 -51.64 18.37 -2.04
C CYS A 251 -51.96 17.03 -1.34
N GLY A 252 -52.62 16.10 -2.04
CA GLY A 252 -52.89 14.74 -1.54
C GLY A 252 -51.63 13.90 -1.48
N LEU A 253 -50.77 13.99 -2.50
CA LEU A 253 -49.45 13.35 -2.51
C LEU A 253 -48.54 13.94 -1.42
N LEU A 254 -48.51 15.27 -1.26
CA LEU A 254 -47.71 15.92 -0.22
C LEU A 254 -48.18 15.55 1.20
N ARG A 255 -49.50 15.47 1.43
CA ARG A 255 -50.06 14.99 2.71
C ARG A 255 -49.71 13.54 2.98
N LEU A 256 -49.77 12.67 1.96
CA LEU A 256 -49.38 11.27 2.07
C LEU A 256 -47.89 11.15 2.43
N LEU A 257 -47.02 11.87 1.71
CA LEU A 257 -45.58 11.91 1.99
C LEU A 257 -45.29 12.40 3.41
N CYS A 258 -45.91 13.50 3.86
CA CYS A 258 -45.76 13.99 5.23
C CYS A 258 -46.29 13.01 6.28
N SER A 259 -47.41 12.33 6.00
CA SER A 259 -48.01 11.34 6.90
C SER A 259 -47.18 10.07 7.06
N LEU A 260 -46.33 9.75 6.07
CA LEU A 260 -45.38 8.63 6.13
C LEU A 260 -44.03 9.08 6.69
N PHE A 261 -43.60 10.30 6.36
CA PHE A 261 -42.30 10.85 6.77
C PHE A 261 -42.20 11.05 8.29
N LEU A 262 -43.24 11.60 8.94
CA LEU A 262 -43.21 11.84 10.38
C LEU A 262 -43.14 10.55 11.21
N PRO A 263 -43.95 9.50 10.96
CA PRO A 263 -43.78 8.21 11.62
C PRO A 263 -42.43 7.55 11.31
N ALA A 264 -41.94 7.65 10.07
CA ALA A 264 -40.63 7.10 9.70
C ALA A 264 -39.49 7.79 10.47
N LEU A 265 -39.55 9.12 10.61
CA LEU A 265 -38.58 9.89 11.38
C LEU A 265 -38.65 9.57 12.88
N PHE A 266 -39.85 9.38 13.43
CA PHE A 266 -40.02 8.98 14.82
C PHE A 266 -39.51 7.55 15.08
N LEU A 267 -39.83 6.62 14.18
CA LEU A 267 -39.33 5.24 14.25
C LEU A 267 -37.81 5.19 14.13
N SER A 268 -37.22 5.97 13.21
CA SER A 268 -35.77 6.14 13.08
C SER A 268 -35.17 6.69 14.38
N GLY A 269 -35.78 7.71 14.98
CA GLY A 269 -35.36 8.26 16.27
C GLY A 269 -35.36 7.23 17.40
N ILE A 270 -36.42 6.42 17.51
CA ILE A 270 -36.50 5.33 18.49
C ILE A 270 -35.41 4.29 18.23
N LEU A 271 -35.23 3.86 16.98
CA LEU A 271 -34.19 2.89 16.61
C LEU A 271 -32.79 3.39 16.95
N CYS A 272 -32.52 4.68 16.72
CA CYS A 272 -31.26 5.32 17.13
C CYS A 272 -31.07 5.30 18.66
N ILE A 273 -32.10 5.62 19.44
CA ILE A 273 -32.02 5.57 20.91
C ILE A 273 -31.78 4.13 21.38
N CYS A 274 -32.51 3.16 20.84
CA CYS A 274 -32.33 1.74 21.15
C CYS A 274 -30.92 1.27 20.82
N LEU A 275 -30.36 1.69 19.67
CA LEU A 275 -28.99 1.38 19.28
C LEU A 275 -27.98 1.99 20.26
N VAL A 276 -28.14 3.27 20.65
CA VAL A 276 -27.27 3.92 21.64
C VAL A 276 -27.33 3.20 22.98
N VAL A 277 -28.51 2.84 23.47
CA VAL A 277 -28.69 2.08 24.71
C VAL A 277 -28.00 0.70 24.61
N LEU A 278 -28.15 0.01 23.48
CA LEU A 278 -27.49 -1.26 23.22
C LEU A 278 -25.96 -1.12 23.23
N LEU A 279 -25.40 -0.15 22.51
CA LEU A 279 -23.96 0.09 22.45
C LEU A 279 -23.39 0.49 23.82
N CYS A 280 -24.11 1.31 24.59
CA CYS A 280 -23.77 1.62 25.98
C CYS A 280 -23.79 0.37 26.87
N GLY A 281 -24.80 -0.49 26.72
CA GLY A 281 -24.88 -1.76 27.44
C GLY A 281 -23.74 -2.71 27.11
N VAL A 282 -23.39 -2.82 25.82
CA VAL A 282 -22.25 -3.59 25.33
C VAL A 282 -20.94 -3.05 25.88
N ARG A 283 -20.70 -1.73 25.78
CA ARG A 283 -19.53 -1.07 26.34
C ARG A 283 -19.40 -1.35 27.85
N PHE A 284 -20.49 -1.17 28.59
CA PHE A 284 -20.51 -1.44 30.03
C PHE A 284 -20.16 -2.91 30.35
N TRP A 285 -20.70 -3.85 29.57
CA TRP A 285 -20.40 -5.28 29.72
C TRP A 285 -18.92 -5.58 29.43
N ILE A 286 -18.35 -5.04 28.35
CA ILE A 286 -16.92 -5.20 28.00
C ILE A 286 -16.04 -4.61 29.11
N GLN A 287 -16.34 -3.39 29.55
CA GLN A 287 -15.56 -2.73 30.61
C GLN A 287 -15.64 -3.47 31.94
N ARG A 288 -16.81 -4.01 32.30
CA ARG A 288 -16.97 -4.84 33.50
C ARG A 288 -16.16 -6.13 33.39
N LYS A 289 -16.19 -6.80 32.24
CA LYS A 289 -15.37 -8.00 31.98
C LYS A 289 -13.87 -7.69 32.09
N LYS A 290 -13.44 -6.56 31.53
CA LYS A 290 -12.06 -6.06 31.65
C LYS A 290 -11.65 -5.86 33.12
N GLN A 291 -12.46 -5.16 33.90
CA GLN A 291 -12.19 -4.94 35.34
C GLN A 291 -12.09 -6.25 36.13
N LEU A 292 -12.95 -7.23 35.83
CA LEU A 292 -12.91 -8.57 36.44
C LEU A 292 -11.62 -9.33 36.11
N SER A 293 -11.17 -9.28 34.86
CA SER A 293 -9.91 -9.92 34.42
C SER A 293 -8.66 -9.21 34.95
N SER A 294 -8.74 -7.91 35.24
CA SER A 294 -7.63 -7.09 35.72
C SER A 294 -7.44 -7.12 37.25
N ALA A 295 -8.26 -7.84 38.02
CA ALA A 295 -8.17 -7.89 39.48
C ALA A 295 -7.06 -8.85 39.98
N GLY A 296 -5.79 -8.45 39.87
CA GLY A 296 -4.66 -9.17 40.49
C GLY A 296 -4.31 -8.68 41.91
N ARG A 297 -3.66 -9.56 42.68
CA ARG A 297 -3.46 -9.51 44.15
C ARG A 297 -2.64 -8.33 44.71
N ASP A 298 -1.88 -7.59 43.89
CA ASP A 298 -0.85 -6.64 44.38
C ASP A 298 -1.13 -5.14 44.07
N GLY A 299 -2.33 -4.77 43.64
CA GLY A 299 -2.79 -3.37 43.61
C GLY A 299 -2.18 -2.45 42.53
N LYS A 300 -1.18 -2.87 41.75
CA LYS A 300 -0.74 -2.19 40.51
C LYS A 300 -0.63 -3.20 39.37
N GLN A 301 -1.49 -3.05 38.37
CA GLN A 301 -1.53 -3.93 37.20
C GLN A 301 -0.65 -3.37 36.07
N PRO A 302 -0.06 -4.25 35.24
CA PRO A 302 0.61 -3.84 34.02
C PRO A 302 -0.41 -3.29 33.02
N LEU A 303 -0.04 -2.19 32.35
CA LEU A 303 -0.82 -1.57 31.29
C LEU A 303 -0.83 -2.51 30.08
N LEU A 304 -2.01 -2.82 29.57
CA LEU A 304 -2.18 -3.76 28.46
C LEU A 304 -2.16 -3.01 27.13
N VAL A 305 -1.10 -3.21 26.35
CA VAL A 305 -0.95 -2.62 25.00
C VAL A 305 -1.13 -3.73 23.99
N ALA A 306 -2.14 -3.63 23.13
CA ALA A 306 -2.39 -4.62 22.10
C ALA A 306 -2.15 -4.06 20.70
N PHE A 307 -1.44 -4.83 19.90
CA PHE A 307 -1.19 -4.59 18.49
C PHE A 307 -2.13 -5.47 17.67
N PHE A 308 -2.84 -4.86 16.71
CA PHE A 308 -3.65 -5.59 15.75
C PHE A 308 -2.83 -5.82 14.50
N HIS A 309 -2.46 -7.08 14.29
CA HIS A 309 -1.58 -7.50 13.21
C HIS A 309 -1.93 -8.95 12.82
N PRO A 310 -3.03 -9.15 12.06
CA PRO A 310 -3.56 -10.48 11.72
C PRO A 310 -2.57 -11.41 11.01
N TYR A 311 -1.51 -10.84 10.44
CA TYR A 311 -0.44 -11.56 9.77
C TYR A 311 0.91 -11.13 10.33
N CYS A 312 1.22 -11.54 11.55
CA CYS A 312 2.45 -11.11 12.22
C CYS A 312 3.66 -12.01 11.89
N ASN A 313 3.44 -13.04 11.06
CA ASN A 313 4.40 -14.11 10.78
C ASN A 313 4.80 -14.27 9.30
N ALA A 314 4.32 -13.47 8.34
CA ALA A 314 4.78 -13.64 6.96
C ALA A 314 6.21 -13.10 6.75
N GLY A 315 6.61 -12.11 7.54
CA GLY A 315 7.97 -11.64 7.65
C GLY A 315 8.34 -10.44 6.78
N GLY A 316 7.37 -9.60 6.40
CA GLY A 316 7.58 -8.33 5.68
C GLY A 316 8.01 -7.13 6.55
N GLY A 317 8.12 -5.96 5.93
CA GLY A 317 8.50 -4.72 6.62
C GLY A 317 7.49 -4.24 7.67
N GLY A 318 6.23 -4.66 7.55
CA GLY A 318 5.14 -4.30 8.48
C GLY A 318 5.32 -4.98 9.83
N GLU A 319 5.67 -6.25 9.78
CA GLU A 319 6.02 -7.07 10.92
C GLU A 319 7.33 -6.59 11.53
N ARG A 320 8.30 -6.16 10.71
CA ARG A 320 9.51 -5.51 11.24
C ARG A 320 9.16 -4.29 12.08
N VAL A 321 8.26 -3.42 11.60
CA VAL A 321 7.74 -2.27 12.37
C VAL A 321 7.05 -2.73 13.64
N LEU A 322 6.17 -3.75 13.58
CA LEU A 322 5.51 -4.33 14.76
C LEU A 322 6.51 -4.77 15.83
N TRP A 323 7.49 -5.58 15.45
CA TRP A 323 8.45 -6.17 16.39
C TRP A 323 9.40 -5.12 16.95
N CYS A 324 9.84 -4.15 16.14
CA CYS A 324 10.60 -2.99 16.61
C CYS A 324 9.77 -2.13 17.57
N ALA A 325 8.49 -1.89 17.30
CA ALA A 325 7.58 -1.14 18.16
C ALA A 325 7.40 -1.83 19.52
N ILE A 326 7.15 -3.14 19.53
CA ILE A 326 7.04 -3.94 20.76
C ILE A 326 8.33 -3.88 21.57
N ARG A 327 9.49 -4.15 20.93
CA ARG A 327 10.81 -4.05 21.58
C ARG A 327 11.01 -2.68 22.22
N THR A 328 10.63 -1.62 21.49
CA THR A 328 10.77 -0.24 21.93
C THR A 328 9.90 0.07 23.15
N LEU A 329 8.63 -0.36 23.17
CA LEU A 329 7.76 -0.20 24.34
C LEU A 329 8.29 -0.98 25.54
N GLN A 330 8.77 -2.20 25.34
CA GLN A 330 9.36 -3.03 26.40
C GLN A 330 10.63 -2.39 27.00
N LYS A 331 11.46 -1.75 26.18
CA LYS A 331 12.64 -0.99 26.63
C LYS A 331 12.24 0.20 27.52
N LYS A 332 11.22 0.95 27.10
CA LYS A 332 10.83 2.21 27.76
C LYS A 332 10.00 2.00 29.02
N TYR A 333 9.02 1.11 28.97
CA TYR A 333 8.02 0.95 30.03
C TYR A 333 8.18 -0.39 30.74
N ARG A 334 8.45 -0.37 32.04
CA ARG A 334 8.65 -1.60 32.84
C ARG A 334 7.36 -2.33 33.22
N ASN A 335 6.22 -1.66 33.12
CA ASN A 335 4.92 -2.16 33.56
C ASN A 335 3.92 -2.19 32.39
N VAL A 336 4.37 -2.65 31.21
CA VAL A 336 3.50 -2.91 30.06
C VAL A 336 3.49 -4.40 29.75
N THR A 337 2.32 -4.91 29.37
CA THR A 337 2.19 -6.24 28.76
C THR A 337 1.77 -6.02 27.32
N CYS A 338 2.59 -6.48 26.38
CA CYS A 338 2.28 -6.42 24.96
C CYS A 338 1.46 -7.65 24.55
N VAL A 339 0.39 -7.40 23.80
CA VAL A 339 -0.47 -8.42 23.19
C VAL A 339 -0.42 -8.25 21.69
N VAL A 340 -0.38 -9.35 20.93
CA VAL A 340 -0.53 -9.34 19.48
C VAL A 340 -1.79 -10.10 19.11
N TYR A 341 -2.73 -9.43 18.45
CA TYR A 341 -3.85 -10.11 17.79
C TYR A 341 -3.39 -10.58 16.42
N THR A 342 -3.36 -11.89 16.22
CA THR A 342 -2.88 -12.53 14.98
C THR A 342 -3.87 -13.59 14.50
N GLY A 343 -3.96 -13.84 13.21
CA GLY A 343 -4.65 -14.99 12.63
C GLY A 343 -3.73 -16.15 12.22
N ASP A 344 -2.43 -16.07 12.49
CA ASP A 344 -1.38 -17.08 12.19
C ASP A 344 -1.52 -18.34 13.07
N ARG A 345 -2.66 -19.03 12.93
CA ARG A 345 -3.02 -20.19 13.76
C ARG A 345 -2.25 -21.46 13.41
N ASP A 346 -1.51 -21.42 12.33
CA ASP A 346 -0.64 -22.43 11.78
C ASP A 346 0.79 -22.35 12.35
N ALA A 347 1.11 -21.32 13.14
CA ALA A 347 2.38 -21.18 13.86
C ALA A 347 2.16 -21.08 15.38
N THR A 348 3.13 -21.58 16.13
CA THR A 348 3.21 -21.45 17.59
C THR A 348 3.75 -20.07 18.01
N GLU A 349 3.52 -19.67 19.25
CA GLU A 349 4.02 -18.38 19.78
C GLU A 349 5.56 -18.30 19.70
N GLU A 350 6.23 -19.43 19.98
CA GLU A 350 7.68 -19.57 19.91
C GLU A 350 8.19 -19.45 18.47
N GLU A 351 7.53 -20.09 17.50
CA GLU A 351 7.89 -20.00 16.08
C GLU A 351 7.76 -18.57 15.56
N ILE A 352 6.73 -17.83 15.95
CA ILE A 352 6.52 -16.44 15.53
C ILE A 352 7.63 -15.53 16.10
N VAL A 353 7.92 -15.65 17.39
CA VAL A 353 8.97 -14.82 18.04
C VAL A 353 10.37 -15.18 17.52
N GLU A 354 10.65 -16.47 17.31
CA GLU A 354 11.89 -16.93 16.71
C GLU A 354 12.00 -16.47 15.25
N GLY A 355 10.89 -16.47 14.50
CA GLY A 355 10.80 -15.91 13.16
C GLY A 355 11.16 -14.42 13.13
N ALA A 356 10.65 -13.63 14.08
CA ALA A 356 11.02 -12.22 14.23
C ALA A 356 12.51 -12.01 14.51
N PHE A 357 13.14 -12.89 15.29
CA PHE A 357 14.58 -12.85 15.51
C PHE A 357 15.37 -13.26 14.26
N ARG A 358 14.99 -14.37 13.61
CA ARG A 358 15.69 -14.90 12.43
C ARG A 358 15.64 -13.95 11.24
N ARG A 359 14.46 -13.40 10.96
CA ARG A 359 14.20 -12.52 9.81
C ARG A 359 14.75 -11.12 10.07
N PHE A 360 14.37 -10.51 11.20
CA PHE A 360 14.65 -9.09 11.42
C PHE A 360 15.78 -8.79 12.40
N ASN A 361 16.41 -9.83 12.99
CA ASN A 361 17.39 -9.67 14.06
C ASN A 361 16.80 -8.92 15.28
N ILE A 362 15.50 -9.08 15.55
CA ILE A 362 14.80 -8.41 16.64
C ILE A 362 14.60 -9.38 17.81
N LYS A 363 15.40 -9.20 18.87
CA LYS A 363 15.20 -9.92 20.13
C LYS A 363 14.32 -9.11 21.09
N LEU A 364 13.20 -9.71 21.50
CA LEU A 364 12.30 -9.13 22.49
C LEU A 364 12.88 -9.26 23.91
N ILE A 365 12.54 -8.30 24.78
CA ILE A 365 13.06 -8.24 26.16
C ILE A 365 12.18 -9.05 27.10
N HIS A 366 10.87 -9.03 26.85
CA HIS A 366 9.88 -9.75 27.63
C HIS A 366 8.97 -10.56 26.72
N PRO A 367 8.38 -11.67 27.21
CA PRO A 367 7.40 -12.44 26.46
C PRO A 367 6.21 -11.58 26.02
N VAL A 368 5.72 -11.83 24.81
CA VAL A 368 4.52 -11.23 24.25
C VAL A 368 3.38 -12.23 24.37
N LYS A 369 2.16 -11.75 24.62
CA LYS A 369 0.97 -12.62 24.64
C LYS A 369 0.31 -12.62 23.27
N PHE A 370 0.00 -13.79 22.74
CA PHE A 370 -0.72 -13.89 21.47
C PHE A 370 -2.21 -14.14 21.69
N VAL A 371 -3.04 -13.49 20.87
CA VAL A 371 -4.48 -13.74 20.79
C VAL A 371 -4.80 -14.17 19.37
N PHE A 372 -4.77 -15.48 19.17
CA PHE A 372 -5.06 -16.09 17.88
C PHE A 372 -6.53 -15.94 17.48
N LEU A 373 -6.80 -15.34 16.32
CA LEU A 373 -8.13 -15.02 15.77
C LEU A 373 -8.53 -16.06 14.73
N LYS A 374 -9.79 -16.53 14.79
CA LYS A 374 -10.30 -17.57 13.88
C LYS A 374 -10.81 -16.99 12.57
N LYS A 375 -11.17 -15.70 12.57
CA LYS A 375 -11.88 -15.06 11.46
C LYS A 375 -10.96 -14.26 10.52
N ARG A 376 -9.65 -14.55 10.46
CA ARG A 376 -8.73 -13.88 9.53
C ARG A 376 -9.23 -13.94 8.08
N PHE A 377 -9.87 -15.03 7.69
CA PHE A 377 -10.46 -15.19 6.36
C PHE A 377 -11.47 -14.07 5.97
N LEU A 378 -12.01 -13.30 6.93
CA LEU A 378 -12.90 -12.17 6.65
C LEU A 378 -12.17 -10.93 6.14
N VAL A 379 -10.85 -10.86 6.24
CA VAL A 379 -10.08 -9.74 5.66
C VAL A 379 -9.37 -10.14 4.37
N GLU A 380 -9.59 -11.36 3.88
CA GLU A 380 -9.02 -11.84 2.63
C GLU A 380 -9.80 -11.27 1.44
N ALA A 381 -9.04 -10.73 0.48
CA ALA A 381 -9.49 -10.27 -0.83
C ALA A 381 -10.46 -11.23 -1.53
N SER A 382 -10.09 -12.51 -1.58
CA SER A 382 -10.81 -13.57 -2.30
C SER A 382 -12.25 -13.80 -1.84
N LEU A 383 -12.63 -13.30 -0.66
CA LEU A 383 -14.01 -13.37 -0.16
C LEU A 383 -14.91 -12.28 -0.78
N TYR A 384 -14.31 -11.25 -1.37
CA TYR A 384 -14.98 -10.05 -1.87
C TYR A 384 -14.60 -9.79 -3.33
N PRO A 385 -15.12 -10.58 -4.28
CA PRO A 385 -14.88 -10.36 -5.71
C PRO A 385 -15.48 -9.03 -6.20
N HIS A 386 -16.39 -8.40 -5.44
CA HIS A 386 -16.93 -7.08 -5.73
C HIS A 386 -16.88 -6.19 -4.49
N PHE A 387 -16.64 -4.90 -4.67
CA PHE A 387 -16.45 -3.90 -3.63
C PHE A 387 -15.42 -4.30 -2.58
N THR A 388 -14.27 -4.83 -3.00
CA THR A 388 -13.31 -5.46 -2.08
C THR A 388 -12.88 -4.55 -0.92
N LEU A 389 -12.54 -3.29 -1.21
CA LEU A 389 -12.14 -2.32 -0.17
C LEU A 389 -13.18 -2.21 0.96
N LEU A 390 -14.48 -2.13 0.59
CA LEU A 390 -15.57 -2.10 1.55
C LEU A 390 -15.76 -3.45 2.24
N GLY A 391 -15.68 -4.55 1.48
CA GLY A 391 -15.77 -5.91 1.98
C GLY A 391 -14.76 -6.21 3.08
N GLN A 392 -13.46 -6.05 2.79
CA GLN A 392 -12.37 -6.23 3.75
C GLN A 392 -12.48 -5.27 4.92
N SER A 393 -12.86 -4.00 4.68
CA SER A 393 -13.06 -3.01 5.74
C SER A 393 -14.14 -3.46 6.73
N LEU A 394 -15.27 -3.96 6.25
CA LEU A 394 -16.34 -4.50 7.11
C LEU A 394 -15.93 -5.83 7.76
N GLY A 395 -15.24 -6.70 7.02
CA GLY A 395 -14.65 -7.93 7.55
C GLY A 395 -13.72 -7.69 8.72
N SER A 396 -12.90 -6.63 8.64
CA SER A 396 -12.00 -6.20 9.71
C SER A 396 -12.74 -5.79 10.98
N VAL A 397 -13.95 -5.24 10.89
CA VAL A 397 -14.79 -4.93 12.06
C VAL A 397 -15.18 -6.21 12.79
N PHE A 398 -15.55 -7.27 12.08
CA PHE A 398 -15.89 -8.56 12.68
C PHE A 398 -14.68 -9.27 13.28
N LEU A 399 -13.52 -9.16 12.62
CA LEU A 399 -12.24 -9.67 13.14
C LEU A 399 -11.81 -8.90 14.40
N GLY A 400 -11.88 -7.56 14.35
CA GLY A 400 -11.65 -6.67 15.49
C GLY A 400 -12.62 -6.93 16.65
N TRP A 401 -13.87 -7.29 16.34
CA TRP A 401 -14.85 -7.69 17.36
C TRP A 401 -14.46 -8.99 18.05
N GLU A 402 -13.98 -9.99 17.30
CA GLU A 402 -13.43 -11.21 17.89
C GLU A 402 -12.24 -10.88 18.80
N ALA A 403 -11.31 -10.04 18.35
CA ALA A 403 -10.15 -9.61 19.11
C ALA A 403 -10.56 -8.91 20.43
N LEU A 404 -11.45 -7.93 20.36
CA LEU A 404 -11.94 -7.16 21.50
C LEU A 404 -12.64 -8.05 22.55
N LEU A 405 -13.44 -9.04 22.11
CA LEU A 405 -14.13 -9.96 23.02
C LEU A 405 -13.19 -10.94 23.74
N LYS A 406 -12.10 -11.34 23.06
CA LYS A 406 -11.06 -12.22 23.61
C LYS A 406 -10.18 -11.49 24.62
N CYS A 407 -9.76 -10.28 24.27
CA CYS A 407 -8.90 -9.46 25.11
C CYS A 407 -9.21 -7.98 24.85
N ALA A 408 -9.64 -7.24 25.87
CA ALA A 408 -9.91 -5.80 25.76
C ALA A 408 -8.72 -5.01 26.38
N PRO A 409 -7.93 -4.29 25.56
CA PRO A 409 -6.69 -3.67 26.03
C PRO A 409 -6.93 -2.28 26.65
N ASP A 410 -5.90 -1.69 27.26
CA ASP A 410 -5.90 -0.28 27.66
C ASP A 410 -5.52 0.62 26.49
N ILE A 411 -4.50 0.21 25.75
CA ILE A 411 -4.03 0.85 24.52
C ILE A 411 -4.18 -0.14 23.37
N TYR A 412 -4.81 0.28 22.29
CA TYR A 412 -4.94 -0.45 21.05
C TYR A 412 -4.13 0.26 19.98
N ILE A 413 -3.31 -0.49 19.24
CA ILE A 413 -2.54 0.02 18.10
C ILE A 413 -2.89 -0.83 16.88
N ASP A 414 -3.52 -0.22 15.87
CA ASP A 414 -3.62 -0.82 14.54
C ASP A 414 -2.26 -0.68 13.86
N SER A 415 -1.57 -1.80 13.67
CA SER A 415 -0.21 -1.85 13.13
C SER A 415 -0.15 -2.43 11.73
N MET A 416 -1.31 -2.69 11.12
CA MET A 416 -1.40 -3.31 9.81
C MET A 416 -2.03 -2.31 8.82
N GLY A 417 -3.18 -1.74 9.16
CA GLY A 417 -3.90 -0.82 8.27
C GLY A 417 -5.42 -0.99 8.28
N TYR A 418 -5.97 -1.77 9.22
CA TYR A 418 -7.41 -2.02 9.36
C TYR A 418 -8.13 -0.91 10.13
N ALA A 419 -8.14 0.31 9.59
CA ALA A 419 -8.64 1.51 10.28
C ALA A 419 -10.09 1.41 10.79
N PHE A 420 -10.93 0.56 10.18
CA PHE A 420 -12.33 0.33 10.60
C PHE A 420 -12.45 -0.34 11.98
N THR A 421 -11.37 -0.93 12.49
CA THR A 421 -11.30 -1.44 13.87
C THR A 421 -11.14 -0.32 14.91
N ILE A 422 -10.63 0.85 14.53
CA ILE A 422 -10.29 1.93 15.46
C ILE A 422 -11.53 2.43 16.24
N PRO A 423 -12.67 2.78 15.61
CA PRO A 423 -13.86 3.21 16.34
C PRO A 423 -14.40 2.12 17.27
N LEU A 424 -14.26 0.85 16.87
CA LEU A 424 -14.71 -0.29 17.66
C LEU A 424 -13.96 -0.36 19.00
N PHE A 425 -12.63 -0.32 18.97
CA PHE A 425 -11.81 -0.34 20.19
C PHE A 425 -11.95 0.95 21.02
N LYS A 426 -12.09 2.11 20.36
CA LYS A 426 -12.30 3.41 21.02
C LYS A 426 -13.62 3.46 21.78
N TYR A 427 -14.72 3.24 21.08
CA TYR A 427 -16.06 3.51 21.61
C TYR A 427 -16.68 2.30 22.33
N LEU A 428 -16.42 1.06 21.90
CA LEU A 428 -16.92 -0.13 22.62
C LEU A 428 -15.88 -0.66 23.61
N GLY A 429 -14.61 -0.71 23.22
CA GLY A 429 -13.52 -1.15 24.11
C GLY A 429 -13.15 -0.14 25.20
N GLY A 430 -13.33 1.16 24.92
CA GLY A 430 -12.86 2.22 25.82
C GLY A 430 -11.34 2.32 25.87
N CYS A 431 -10.66 1.90 24.81
CA CYS A 431 -9.22 1.96 24.65
C CYS A 431 -8.78 3.37 24.25
N ARG A 432 -7.54 3.73 24.59
CA ARG A 432 -6.79 4.72 23.82
C ARG A 432 -6.31 4.05 22.54
N VAL A 433 -6.46 4.71 21.41
CA VAL A 433 -6.26 4.07 20.10
C VAL A 433 -5.21 4.83 19.30
N GLY A 434 -4.21 4.11 18.81
CA GLY A 434 -3.26 4.61 17.84
C GLY A 434 -3.26 3.76 16.58
N CYS A 435 -2.63 4.25 15.52
CA CYS A 435 -2.33 3.44 14.35
C CYS A 435 -0.96 3.79 13.76
N TYR A 436 -0.37 2.81 13.08
CA TYR A 436 0.76 3.00 12.18
C TYR A 436 0.31 2.63 10.77
N VAL A 437 0.21 3.62 9.89
CA VAL A 437 -0.26 3.45 8.51
C VAL A 437 0.95 3.24 7.60
N HIS A 438 1.09 2.03 7.10
CA HIS A 438 2.06 1.67 6.06
C HIS A 438 1.62 2.16 4.69
N TYR A 439 0.33 2.01 4.40
CA TYR A 439 -0.33 2.43 3.18
C TYR A 439 -1.78 2.85 3.50
N PRO A 440 -2.30 3.94 2.93
CA PRO A 440 -3.71 4.24 3.08
C PRO A 440 -4.56 3.26 2.25
N THR A 441 -5.55 2.61 2.85
CA THR A 441 -6.48 1.67 2.17
C THR A 441 -7.10 2.25 0.90
N ILE A 442 -7.27 3.57 0.85
CA ILE A 442 -7.55 4.32 -0.37
C ILE A 442 -6.70 5.59 -0.39
N SER A 443 -6.08 5.89 -1.52
CA SER A 443 -5.23 7.09 -1.69
C SER A 443 -5.90 8.15 -2.57
N THR A 444 -5.43 9.40 -2.49
CA THR A 444 -5.89 10.43 -3.43
C THR A 444 -5.39 10.18 -4.85
N ASP A 445 -4.33 9.38 -5.00
CA ASP A 445 -3.77 9.01 -6.29
C ASP A 445 -4.70 8.01 -6.99
N MET A 446 -5.22 7.00 -6.29
CA MET A 446 -6.27 6.10 -6.82
C MET A 446 -7.51 6.88 -7.29
N LEU A 447 -7.97 7.85 -6.50
CA LEU A 447 -9.07 8.74 -6.89
C LEU A 447 -8.76 9.54 -8.17
N SER A 448 -7.50 9.93 -8.35
CA SER A 448 -7.05 10.69 -9.52
C SER A 448 -6.92 9.82 -10.77
N VAL A 449 -6.46 8.57 -10.64
CA VAL A 449 -6.34 7.58 -11.73
C VAL A 449 -7.71 7.31 -12.34
N VAL A 450 -8.71 6.97 -11.51
CA VAL A 450 -10.09 6.73 -11.95
C VAL A 450 -10.70 7.98 -12.58
N ARG A 451 -10.48 9.16 -11.97
CA ARG A 451 -10.98 10.44 -12.51
C ARG A 451 -10.39 10.77 -13.88
N ASN A 452 -9.11 10.47 -14.09
CA ASN A 452 -8.37 10.80 -15.31
C ASN A 452 -8.47 9.70 -16.39
N GLN A 453 -9.13 8.57 -16.10
CA GLN A 453 -9.22 7.39 -16.99
C GLN A 453 -7.83 6.90 -17.44
N ASP A 454 -6.86 6.96 -16.53
CA ASP A 454 -5.49 6.53 -16.81
C ASP A 454 -5.40 5.01 -16.76
N THR A 455 -4.79 4.36 -17.75
CA THR A 455 -4.65 2.89 -17.83
C THR A 455 -3.47 2.35 -17.01
N ARG A 456 -2.86 3.17 -16.15
CA ARG A 456 -1.68 2.82 -15.36
C ARG A 456 -2.09 2.19 -14.04
N PHE A 457 -1.76 0.90 -13.89
CA PHE A 457 -1.98 0.03 -12.73
C PHE A 457 -3.44 -0.01 -12.24
N ASN A 458 -4.04 -1.21 -12.19
CA ASN A 458 -5.38 -1.43 -11.63
C ASN A 458 -6.54 -0.62 -12.20
N ASN A 459 -6.45 -0.28 -13.47
CA ASN A 459 -7.57 0.27 -14.19
C ASN A 459 -7.66 -0.47 -15.51
N ALA A 460 -8.42 -1.57 -15.51
CA ALA A 460 -8.64 -2.40 -16.67
C ALA A 460 -9.07 -1.53 -17.86
N ALA A 461 -8.50 -1.84 -19.04
CA ALA A 461 -8.67 -1.05 -20.26
C ALA A 461 -10.16 -0.86 -20.67
N PHE A 462 -11.07 -1.69 -20.15
CA PHE A 462 -12.51 -1.57 -20.39
C PHE A 462 -13.25 -0.60 -19.44
N ILE A 463 -12.81 -0.41 -18.18
CA ILE A 463 -13.37 0.65 -17.31
C ILE A 463 -12.98 2.02 -17.85
N THR A 464 -11.79 2.13 -18.44
CA THR A 464 -11.37 3.33 -19.18
C THR A 464 -12.12 3.54 -20.49
N SER A 465 -12.72 2.50 -21.08
CA SER A 465 -13.48 2.61 -22.33
C SER A 465 -14.97 2.96 -22.12
N SER A 466 -15.52 2.77 -20.92
CA SER A 466 -16.90 3.15 -20.59
C SER A 466 -17.01 4.29 -19.54
N PRO A 467 -17.48 5.49 -19.95
CA PRO A 467 -17.67 6.62 -19.05
C PRO A 467 -18.70 6.42 -17.93
N LEU A 468 -19.57 5.41 -18.02
CA LEU A 468 -20.60 5.14 -17.00
C LEU A 468 -20.01 4.35 -15.82
N PHE A 469 -19.27 3.28 -16.09
CA PHE A 469 -18.61 2.46 -15.06
C PHE A 469 -17.52 3.25 -14.33
N SER A 470 -16.72 4.04 -15.05
CA SER A 470 -15.78 5.01 -14.46
C SER A 470 -16.45 5.95 -13.45
N LYS A 471 -17.67 6.44 -13.74
CA LYS A 471 -18.42 7.32 -12.82
C LYS A 471 -18.93 6.57 -11.59
N PHE A 472 -19.41 5.34 -11.76
CA PHE A 472 -19.87 4.52 -10.65
C PHE A 472 -18.73 4.19 -9.68
N LYS A 473 -17.59 3.69 -10.20
CA LYS A 473 -16.37 3.42 -9.43
C LYS A 473 -15.92 4.67 -8.68
N LEU A 474 -15.93 5.84 -9.34
CA LEU A 474 -15.56 7.09 -8.70
C LEU A 474 -16.51 7.50 -7.56
N VAL A 475 -17.82 7.31 -7.71
CA VAL A 475 -18.80 7.57 -6.63
C VAL A 475 -18.57 6.62 -5.45
N TYR A 476 -18.35 5.34 -5.73
CA TYR A 476 -17.99 4.34 -4.72
C TYR A 476 -16.72 4.76 -3.96
N TYR A 477 -15.67 5.16 -4.68
CA TYR A 477 -14.40 5.56 -4.07
C TYR A 477 -14.52 6.82 -3.23
N TYR A 478 -15.28 7.83 -3.67
CA TYR A 478 -15.53 9.01 -2.82
C TYR A 478 -16.31 8.66 -1.57
N PHE A 479 -17.32 7.79 -1.67
CA PHE A 479 -18.07 7.32 -0.52
C PHE A 479 -17.19 6.52 0.44
N PHE A 480 -16.36 5.62 -0.08
CA PHE A 480 -15.40 4.84 0.70
C PHE A 480 -14.35 5.73 1.36
N ALA A 481 -13.73 6.66 0.62
CA ALA A 481 -12.79 7.65 1.15
C ALA A 481 -13.40 8.49 2.27
N PHE A 482 -14.67 8.87 2.16
CA PHE A 482 -15.39 9.55 3.23
C PHE A 482 -15.52 8.68 4.48
N MET A 483 -15.96 7.42 4.36
CA MET A 483 -16.02 6.49 5.48
C MET A 483 -14.66 6.23 6.11
N TYR A 484 -13.63 6.02 5.28
CA TYR A 484 -12.25 5.83 5.70
C TYR A 484 -11.73 7.03 6.50
N GLY A 485 -12.02 8.24 6.03
CA GLY A 485 -11.73 9.48 6.76
C GLY A 485 -12.42 9.57 8.11
N LEU A 486 -13.71 9.20 8.19
CA LEU A 486 -14.46 9.19 9.46
C LEU A 486 -13.88 8.21 10.47
N VAL A 487 -13.62 6.96 10.07
CA VAL A 487 -13.11 5.93 11.00
C VAL A 487 -11.68 6.24 11.44
N GLY A 488 -10.82 6.68 10.52
CA GLY A 488 -9.45 7.06 10.82
C GLY A 488 -9.35 8.28 11.75
N SER A 489 -10.29 9.23 11.63
CA SER A 489 -10.36 10.40 12.51
C SER A 489 -10.66 10.10 13.98
N CYS A 490 -11.02 8.85 14.31
CA CYS A 490 -11.23 8.41 15.69
C CYS A 490 -9.91 8.12 16.44
N SER A 491 -8.76 8.23 15.77
CA SER A 491 -7.42 7.95 16.31
C SER A 491 -6.94 9.01 17.31
N ASP A 492 -6.38 8.59 18.45
CA ASP A 492 -5.69 9.49 19.38
C ASP A 492 -4.28 9.85 18.90
N VAL A 493 -3.63 8.91 18.20
CA VAL A 493 -2.30 9.05 17.60
C VAL A 493 -2.29 8.38 16.24
N VAL A 494 -1.79 9.07 15.22
CA VAL A 494 -1.59 8.52 13.87
C VAL A 494 -0.11 8.61 13.52
N MET A 495 0.50 7.47 13.23
CA MET A 495 1.86 7.37 12.73
C MET A 495 1.79 6.96 11.26
N VAL A 496 2.60 7.58 10.42
CA VAL A 496 2.68 7.26 8.98
C VAL A 496 4.13 7.02 8.60
N ASN A 497 4.37 6.07 7.70
CA ASN A 497 5.72 5.62 7.33
C ASN A 497 6.50 6.61 6.45
N SER A 498 5.84 7.59 5.82
CA SER A 498 6.48 8.52 4.89
C SER A 498 5.72 9.84 4.75
N SER A 499 6.36 10.84 4.14
CA SER A 499 5.71 12.09 3.77
C SER A 499 4.66 11.89 2.68
N TRP A 500 4.82 10.88 1.83
CA TRP A 500 3.81 10.51 0.83
C TRP A 500 2.52 10.05 1.51
N THR A 501 2.62 9.07 2.42
CA THR A 501 1.49 8.56 3.21
C THR A 501 0.86 9.66 4.06
N LEU A 502 1.69 10.52 4.67
CA LEU A 502 1.22 11.69 5.42
C LEU A 502 0.25 12.54 4.60
N ASN A 503 0.62 12.90 3.37
CA ASN A 503 -0.20 13.79 2.54
C ASN A 503 -1.58 13.18 2.24
N HIS A 504 -1.64 11.88 1.97
CA HIS A 504 -2.90 11.16 1.77
C HIS A 504 -3.77 11.16 3.02
N ILE A 505 -3.19 10.80 4.17
CA ILE A 505 -3.91 10.72 5.44
C ILE A 505 -4.40 12.10 5.90
N LEU A 506 -3.60 13.16 5.74
CA LEU A 506 -4.03 14.52 6.06
C LEU A 506 -5.21 14.98 5.19
N SER A 507 -5.20 14.62 3.90
CA SER A 507 -6.27 14.93 2.96
C SER A 507 -7.57 14.18 3.31
N LEU A 508 -7.47 12.90 3.65
CA LEU A 508 -8.61 12.01 3.85
C LEU A 508 -9.18 12.08 5.28
N TRP A 509 -8.32 11.98 6.30
CA TRP A 509 -8.74 11.79 7.70
C TRP A 509 -8.91 13.11 8.46
N ARG A 510 -8.42 14.23 7.93
CA ARG A 510 -8.49 15.56 8.57
C ARG A 510 -7.98 15.59 10.01
N SER A 511 -7.02 14.72 10.35
CA SER A 511 -6.53 14.47 11.72
C SER A 511 -5.11 15.00 11.94
N GLY A 512 -4.81 16.17 11.38
CA GLY A 512 -3.44 16.69 11.35
C GLY A 512 -2.80 16.98 12.71
N ALA A 513 -3.59 17.23 13.76
CA ALA A 513 -3.06 17.54 15.09
C ALA A 513 -2.43 16.31 15.79
N CYS A 514 -2.86 15.09 15.45
CA CYS A 514 -2.36 13.85 16.04
C CYS A 514 -1.57 12.98 15.04
N THR A 515 -1.28 13.49 13.84
CA THR A 515 -0.55 12.75 12.80
C THR A 515 0.93 13.13 12.79
N SER A 516 1.81 12.14 12.77
CA SER A 516 3.27 12.31 12.75
C SER A 516 3.94 11.29 11.82
N VAL A 517 5.01 11.70 11.15
CA VAL A 517 5.84 10.78 10.34
C VAL A 517 6.77 10.02 11.27
N VAL A 518 6.73 8.69 11.17
CA VAL A 518 7.64 7.76 11.85
C VAL A 518 8.16 6.84 10.75
N TYR A 519 9.37 7.09 10.26
CA TYR A 519 9.95 6.28 9.19
C TYR A 519 10.14 4.84 9.65
N PRO A 520 9.93 3.84 8.79
CA PRO A 520 10.11 2.45 9.18
C PRO A 520 11.57 2.20 9.57
N PRO A 521 11.81 1.31 10.55
CA PRO A 521 13.14 0.99 10.98
C PRO A 521 13.81 0.15 9.87
N CYS A 522 14.96 0.61 9.38
CA CYS A 522 15.76 -0.09 8.38
C CYS A 522 17.03 -0.63 9.04
N ASP A 523 17.40 -1.89 8.78
CA ASP A 523 18.67 -2.48 9.25
C ASP A 523 19.84 -1.98 8.40
N VAL A 524 20.14 -0.69 8.52
CA VAL A 524 21.21 -0.07 7.73
C VAL A 524 22.60 -0.57 8.15
N GLN A 525 22.76 -1.06 9.39
CA GLN A 525 24.09 -1.36 9.93
C GLN A 525 24.75 -2.52 9.18
N ALA A 526 24.01 -3.60 8.90
CA ALA A 526 24.52 -4.76 8.18
C ALA A 526 25.06 -4.40 6.78
N PHE A 527 24.53 -3.33 6.17
CA PHE A 527 24.97 -2.83 4.87
C PHE A 527 26.06 -1.76 4.97
N LEU A 528 26.03 -0.91 6.00
CA LEU A 528 27.07 0.10 6.27
C LEU A 528 28.43 -0.55 6.55
N ASP A 529 28.45 -1.77 7.09
CA ASP A 529 29.65 -2.56 7.34
C ASP A 529 30.37 -2.99 6.05
N ILE A 530 29.70 -2.92 4.89
CA ILE A 530 30.31 -3.15 3.57
C ILE A 530 31.30 -2.00 3.29
N PRO A 531 32.60 -2.25 3.06
CA PRO A 531 33.55 -1.18 2.79
C PRO A 531 33.18 -0.36 1.53
N LEU A 532 33.19 0.98 1.64
CA LEU A 532 33.19 1.85 0.45
C LEU A 532 34.59 1.91 -0.13
N GLU A 533 34.80 1.23 -1.24
CA GLU A 533 36.00 1.41 -2.05
C GLU A 533 35.70 2.31 -3.26
N VAL A 534 36.70 3.10 -3.66
CA VAL A 534 36.70 3.72 -4.99
C VAL A 534 36.61 2.58 -5.99
N GLU A 535 35.61 2.63 -6.86
CA GLU A 535 35.48 1.65 -7.94
C GLU A 535 36.76 1.65 -8.77
N LYS A 536 37.44 0.50 -8.83
CA LYS A 536 38.53 0.31 -9.79
C LYS A 536 37.94 0.40 -11.18
N THR A 537 38.68 0.92 -12.16
CA THR A 537 38.26 0.86 -13.56
C THR A 537 38.15 -0.61 -13.96
N THR A 538 36.93 -1.14 -13.99
CA THR A 538 36.63 -2.52 -14.35
C THR A 538 36.18 -2.62 -15.80
N SER A 539 36.33 -3.81 -16.38
CA SER A 539 35.75 -4.15 -17.68
C SER A 539 34.24 -4.44 -17.61
N GLU A 540 33.66 -4.46 -16.41
CA GLU A 540 32.27 -4.84 -16.17
C GLU A 540 31.65 -3.96 -15.06
N TYR A 541 30.46 -3.42 -15.32
CA TYR A 541 29.63 -2.73 -14.33
C TYR A 541 28.31 -3.48 -14.16
N SER A 542 27.75 -3.44 -12.95
CA SER A 542 26.45 -4.03 -12.66
C SER A 542 25.46 -3.02 -12.09
N ILE A 543 24.21 -3.21 -12.48
CA ILE A 543 23.01 -2.59 -11.94
C ILE A 543 22.30 -3.69 -11.16
N VAL A 544 21.90 -3.41 -9.93
CA VAL A 544 21.15 -4.35 -9.10
C VAL A 544 19.79 -3.78 -8.77
N SER A 545 18.76 -4.60 -8.90
CA SER A 545 17.42 -4.35 -8.41
C SER A 545 17.12 -5.38 -7.35
N VAL A 546 16.66 -4.91 -6.20
CA VAL A 546 16.27 -5.74 -5.06
C VAL A 546 14.79 -5.50 -4.82
N SER A 547 13.97 -6.42 -5.32
CA SER A 547 12.54 -6.42 -5.08
C SER A 547 11.92 -7.77 -5.43
N GLN A 548 10.84 -8.16 -4.75
CA GLN A 548 10.01 -9.31 -5.10
C GLN A 548 9.47 -9.22 -6.51
N PHE A 549 9.28 -10.37 -7.14
CA PHE A 549 8.75 -10.43 -8.50
C PHE A 549 7.23 -10.23 -8.51
N ARG A 550 6.81 -8.97 -8.33
CA ARG A 550 5.41 -8.52 -8.30
C ARG A 550 5.09 -7.48 -9.40
N PRO A 551 3.81 -7.30 -9.78
CA PRO A 551 3.41 -6.35 -10.83
C PRO A 551 3.82 -4.91 -10.51
N GLU A 552 3.51 -4.43 -9.31
CA GLU A 552 3.71 -3.06 -8.85
C GLU A 552 5.18 -2.64 -8.83
N LYS A 553 6.10 -3.61 -8.73
CA LYS A 553 7.55 -3.36 -8.79
C LYS A 553 8.07 -2.98 -10.18
N ASP A 554 7.26 -3.18 -11.23
CA ASP A 554 7.56 -2.83 -12.63
C ASP A 554 8.95 -3.29 -13.12
N HIS A 555 9.27 -4.56 -12.89
CA HIS A 555 10.44 -5.21 -13.50
C HIS A 555 10.51 -5.07 -15.03
N PRO A 556 9.38 -5.08 -15.78
CA PRO A 556 9.42 -4.84 -17.22
C PRO A 556 10.03 -3.49 -17.60
N LEU A 557 9.72 -2.40 -16.87
CA LEU A 557 10.36 -1.09 -17.07
C LEU A 557 11.88 -1.16 -16.88
N GLN A 558 12.36 -1.86 -15.85
CA GLN A 558 13.80 -2.04 -15.60
C GLN A 558 14.50 -2.69 -16.80
N ILE A 559 13.93 -3.78 -17.34
CA ILE A 559 14.49 -4.53 -18.47
C ILE A 559 14.45 -3.68 -19.75
N ARG A 560 13.34 -2.98 -20.02
CA ARG A 560 13.20 -2.13 -21.22
C ARG A 560 14.16 -0.95 -21.21
N ALA A 561 14.26 -0.25 -20.08
CA ALA A 561 15.22 0.85 -19.91
C ALA A 561 16.68 0.36 -20.05
N PHE A 562 17.00 -0.80 -19.49
CA PHE A 562 18.32 -1.42 -19.64
C PHE A 562 18.62 -1.82 -21.08
N ALA A 563 17.66 -2.42 -21.79
CA ALA A 563 17.80 -2.74 -23.19
C ALA A 563 18.01 -1.49 -24.06
N LYS A 564 17.34 -0.38 -23.75
CA LYS A 564 17.56 0.92 -24.41
C LYS A 564 18.97 1.45 -24.17
N LEU A 565 19.45 1.44 -22.92
CA LEU A 565 20.83 1.80 -22.57
C LEU A 565 21.86 1.00 -23.39
N LEU A 566 21.68 -0.32 -23.51
CA LEU A 566 22.57 -1.17 -24.28
C LEU A 566 22.56 -0.83 -25.78
N LYS A 567 21.40 -0.53 -26.37
CA LYS A 567 21.28 -0.14 -27.78
C LYS A 567 22.07 1.14 -28.08
N GLU A 568 22.01 2.12 -27.19
CA GLU A 568 22.74 3.39 -27.33
C GLU A 568 24.26 3.23 -27.12
N LYS A 569 24.67 2.32 -26.22
CA LYS A 569 26.07 2.08 -25.85
C LYS A 569 26.84 1.17 -26.81
N ARG A 570 26.17 0.36 -27.65
CA ARG A 570 26.81 -0.60 -28.58
C ARG A 570 27.67 0.03 -29.70
N VAL A 571 27.88 1.36 -29.68
CA VAL A 571 28.80 2.11 -30.56
C VAL A 571 30.13 2.40 -29.83
N GLY A 572 30.96 1.37 -29.55
CA GLY A 572 32.35 1.55 -29.05
C GLY A 572 32.89 0.44 -28.12
N GLN A 573 34.18 0.53 -27.74
CA GLN A 573 34.84 -0.30 -26.70
C GLN A 573 34.40 0.13 -25.29
N GLN A 574 33.15 -0.15 -24.93
CA GLN A 574 32.58 0.15 -23.61
C GLN A 574 32.68 -1.10 -22.71
N PRO A 575 32.72 -0.92 -21.37
CA PRO A 575 32.65 -2.02 -20.41
C PRO A 575 31.33 -2.78 -20.55
N SER A 576 31.36 -4.08 -20.26
CA SER A 576 30.17 -4.94 -20.20
C SER A 576 29.24 -4.44 -19.10
N LEU A 577 27.93 -4.40 -19.36
CA LEU A 577 26.93 -4.01 -18.38
C LEU A 577 26.05 -5.22 -18.06
N LYS A 578 25.78 -5.46 -16.78
CA LYS A 578 24.83 -6.49 -16.32
C LYS A 578 23.71 -5.88 -15.50
N LEU A 579 22.48 -6.32 -15.74
CA LEU A 579 21.34 -6.07 -14.86
C LEU A 579 21.09 -7.31 -14.02
N ILE A 580 21.16 -7.18 -12.70
CA ILE A 580 20.94 -8.28 -11.75
C ILE A 580 19.61 -8.03 -11.04
N LEU A 581 18.61 -8.86 -11.32
CA LEU A 581 17.30 -8.82 -10.69
C LEU A 581 17.28 -9.83 -9.54
N ILE A 582 17.23 -9.32 -8.31
CA ILE A 582 17.23 -10.10 -7.07
C ILE A 582 15.86 -9.97 -6.41
N GLY A 583 15.20 -11.09 -6.11
CA GLY A 583 13.85 -11.04 -5.57
C GLY A 583 13.33 -12.38 -5.07
N GLY A 584 12.33 -12.30 -4.19
CA GLY A 584 11.56 -13.44 -3.71
C GLY A 584 10.50 -13.92 -4.72
N CYS A 585 10.27 -15.23 -4.80
CA CYS A 585 9.07 -15.85 -5.35
C CYS A 585 8.36 -16.62 -4.23
N ARG A 586 7.12 -16.24 -3.90
CA ARG A 586 6.35 -16.84 -2.80
C ARG A 586 5.44 -17.96 -3.26
N ASN A 587 4.98 -17.86 -4.50
CA ASN A 587 3.95 -18.72 -5.07
C ASN A 587 4.19 -18.93 -6.57
N GLN A 588 3.37 -19.78 -7.16
CA GLN A 588 3.45 -20.12 -8.59
C GLN A 588 3.24 -18.91 -9.52
N ARG A 589 2.44 -17.90 -9.12
CA ARG A 589 2.23 -16.68 -9.93
C ARG A 589 3.51 -15.86 -10.04
N ASP A 590 4.30 -15.77 -8.98
CA ASP A 590 5.60 -15.08 -9.00
C ASP A 590 6.60 -15.80 -9.90
N GLU A 591 6.62 -17.14 -9.85
CA GLU A 591 7.46 -17.94 -10.76
C GLU A 591 7.07 -17.74 -12.23
N GLU A 592 5.78 -17.72 -12.53
CA GLU A 592 5.27 -17.40 -13.87
C GLU A 592 5.67 -16.00 -14.31
N ARG A 593 5.63 -15.02 -13.41
CA ARG A 593 6.07 -13.65 -13.70
C ARG A 593 7.56 -13.61 -14.05
N VAL A 594 8.41 -14.32 -13.32
CA VAL A 594 9.84 -14.45 -13.68
C VAL A 594 10.02 -15.05 -15.07
N ASN A 595 9.24 -16.08 -15.42
CA ASN A 595 9.30 -16.67 -16.75
C ASN A 595 8.86 -15.69 -17.85
N ASN A 596 7.87 -14.83 -17.59
CA ASN A 596 7.47 -13.75 -18.49
C ASN A 596 8.58 -12.72 -18.67
N LEU A 597 9.28 -12.35 -17.60
CA LEU A 597 10.42 -11.44 -17.65
C LEU A 597 11.60 -12.02 -18.45
N LYS A 598 11.87 -13.33 -18.32
CA LYS A 598 12.87 -14.01 -19.13
C LYS A 598 12.53 -13.97 -20.63
N ARG A 599 11.25 -14.20 -20.98
CA ARG A 599 10.77 -14.06 -22.37
C ARG A 599 10.93 -12.63 -22.89
N LEU A 600 10.63 -11.63 -22.06
CA LEU A 600 10.87 -10.23 -22.41
C LEU A 600 12.36 -9.95 -22.70
N CYS A 601 13.28 -10.54 -21.93
CA CYS A 601 14.72 -10.44 -22.22
C CYS A 601 15.09 -11.06 -23.58
N GLU A 602 14.48 -12.18 -23.96
CA GLU A 602 14.68 -12.83 -25.26
C GLU A 602 14.19 -11.95 -26.41
N GLU A 603 12.98 -11.41 -26.28
CA GLU A 603 12.36 -10.50 -27.26
C GLU A 603 13.20 -9.22 -27.47
N LEU A 604 13.79 -8.70 -26.40
CA LEU A 604 14.63 -7.50 -26.45
C LEU A 604 16.09 -7.78 -26.82
N GLY A 605 16.50 -9.06 -26.90
CA GLY A 605 17.87 -9.47 -27.23
C GLY A 605 18.91 -9.11 -26.16
N VAL A 606 18.53 -9.23 -24.88
CA VAL A 606 19.35 -8.90 -23.70
C VAL A 606 19.48 -10.05 -22.69
N SER A 607 19.08 -11.27 -23.06
CA SER A 607 19.12 -12.44 -22.17
C SER A 607 20.50 -12.73 -21.59
N ASP A 608 21.58 -12.46 -22.35
CA ASP A 608 22.95 -12.67 -21.87
C ASP A 608 23.38 -11.61 -20.84
N ASP A 609 22.70 -10.46 -20.79
CA ASP A 609 23.05 -9.29 -19.98
C ASP A 609 22.15 -9.10 -18.74
N VAL A 610 21.04 -9.84 -18.65
CA VAL A 610 20.13 -9.82 -17.51
C VAL A 610 20.25 -11.12 -16.71
N VAL A 611 20.51 -11.00 -15.41
CA VAL A 611 20.74 -12.13 -14.50
C VAL A 611 19.67 -12.14 -13.42
N PHE A 612 18.94 -13.24 -13.32
CA PHE A 612 17.96 -13.46 -12.26
C PHE A 612 18.60 -14.18 -11.06
N ARG A 613 18.30 -13.71 -9.86
CA ARG A 613 18.72 -14.27 -8.56
C ARG A 613 17.49 -14.38 -7.67
N ILE A 614 16.87 -15.55 -7.72
CA ILE A 614 15.61 -15.82 -7.03
C ILE A 614 15.94 -16.44 -5.68
N ASN A 615 15.33 -15.94 -4.61
CA ASN A 615 15.42 -16.51 -3.26
C ASN A 615 16.87 -16.79 -2.79
N ILE A 616 17.82 -15.93 -3.16
CA ILE A 616 19.22 -16.12 -2.71
C ILE A 616 19.32 -15.87 -1.19
N PRO A 617 20.38 -16.28 -0.49
CA PRO A 617 20.56 -15.96 0.95
C PRO A 617 21.13 -14.55 1.18
N PHE A 618 20.82 -13.93 2.35
CA PHE A 618 21.19 -12.53 2.66
C PHE A 618 22.68 -12.20 2.45
N GLU A 619 23.57 -13.15 2.73
CA GLU A 619 25.01 -12.98 2.49
C GLU A 619 25.36 -12.87 0.99
N GLU A 620 24.61 -13.52 0.11
CA GLU A 620 24.74 -13.37 -1.34
C GLU A 620 24.15 -12.05 -1.83
N LEU A 621 23.01 -11.61 -1.28
CA LEU A 621 22.45 -10.27 -1.53
C LEU A 621 23.49 -9.18 -1.24
N LYS A 622 24.12 -9.21 -0.06
CA LYS A 622 25.19 -8.28 0.31
C LYS A 622 26.36 -8.31 -0.69
N LYS A 623 26.76 -9.49 -1.17
CA LYS A 623 27.83 -9.62 -2.17
C LYS A 623 27.46 -8.97 -3.51
N HIS A 624 26.20 -9.08 -3.93
CA HIS A 624 25.72 -8.44 -5.14
C HIS A 624 25.65 -6.91 -4.98
N LEU A 625 25.08 -6.42 -3.87
CA LEU A 625 25.02 -4.99 -3.56
C LEU A 625 26.41 -4.36 -3.43
N ALA A 626 27.36 -5.04 -2.76
CA ALA A 626 28.73 -4.56 -2.59
C ALA A 626 29.49 -4.36 -3.92
N LYS A 627 29.11 -5.10 -4.97
CA LYS A 627 29.73 -5.04 -6.30
C LYS A 627 29.00 -4.11 -7.27
N ALA A 628 27.75 -3.77 -6.97
CA ALA A 628 26.91 -3.00 -7.88
C ALA A 628 27.27 -1.52 -7.89
N THR A 629 27.22 -0.92 -9.07
CA THR A 629 27.40 0.53 -9.24
C THR A 629 26.08 1.26 -9.03
N ILE A 630 24.98 0.73 -9.58
CA ILE A 630 23.65 1.33 -9.51
C ILE A 630 22.72 0.41 -8.72
N GLY A 631 22.02 0.95 -7.73
CA GLY A 631 20.83 0.34 -7.14
C GLY A 631 19.61 0.89 -7.88
N LEU A 632 18.77 0.02 -8.40
CA LEU A 632 17.64 0.37 -9.26
C LEU A 632 16.32 0.06 -8.55
N HIS A 633 15.38 0.99 -8.60
CA HIS A 633 14.02 0.80 -8.07
C HIS A 633 13.02 1.51 -8.98
N THR A 634 11.97 0.80 -9.40
CA THR A 634 11.01 1.28 -10.43
C THR A 634 9.57 1.36 -9.98
N MET A 635 9.24 0.93 -8.75
CA MET A 635 7.85 0.96 -8.28
C MET A 635 7.32 2.39 -8.26
N TRP A 636 6.27 2.62 -9.05
CA TRP A 636 5.53 3.87 -9.02
C TRP A 636 4.80 4.00 -7.68
N ASN A 637 4.90 5.16 -7.04
CA ASN A 637 4.21 5.47 -5.79
C ASN A 637 4.57 4.51 -4.64
N GLU A 638 5.79 3.96 -4.65
CA GLU A 638 6.35 3.22 -3.51
C GLU A 638 6.16 4.00 -2.22
N HIS A 639 5.53 3.37 -1.23
CA HIS A 639 5.03 4.09 -0.05
C HIS A 639 6.18 4.67 0.77
N PHE A 640 7.22 3.87 0.99
CA PHE A 640 8.48 4.30 1.58
C PHE A 640 9.67 3.83 0.73
N GLY A 641 9.95 2.52 0.72
CA GLY A 641 11.08 1.92 -0.01
C GLY A 641 12.27 1.53 0.88
N ILE A 642 12.12 0.52 1.75
CA ILE A 642 13.21 0.02 2.61
C ILE A 642 14.41 -0.45 1.76
N GLY A 643 14.17 -1.22 0.69
CA GLY A 643 15.22 -1.67 -0.21
C GLY A 643 16.02 -0.53 -0.88
N VAL A 644 15.40 0.64 -1.07
CA VAL A 644 16.07 1.86 -1.56
C VAL A 644 17.08 2.36 -0.53
N VAL A 645 16.69 2.39 0.75
CA VAL A 645 17.56 2.75 1.88
C VAL A 645 18.70 1.75 2.03
N GLU A 646 18.42 0.45 1.89
CA GLU A 646 19.43 -0.61 1.98
C GLU A 646 20.45 -0.53 0.85
N CYS A 647 20.01 -0.24 -0.38
CA CYS A 647 20.89 0.03 -1.51
C CYS A 647 21.81 1.23 -1.23
N MET A 648 21.26 2.33 -0.69
CA MET A 648 22.06 3.49 -0.28
C MET A 648 23.06 3.14 0.83
N ALA A 649 22.64 2.37 1.83
CA ALA A 649 23.48 1.91 2.93
C ALA A 649 24.60 0.97 2.45
N ALA A 650 24.29 0.08 1.51
CA ALA A 650 25.27 -0.81 0.87
C ALA A 650 26.24 -0.05 -0.04
N GLY A 651 25.94 1.20 -0.36
CA GLY A 651 26.79 2.07 -1.15
C GLY A 651 26.66 1.81 -2.63
N THR A 652 25.44 1.70 -3.15
CA THR A 652 25.20 1.85 -4.59
C THR A 652 24.85 3.32 -4.89
N VAL A 653 24.97 3.76 -6.14
CA VAL A 653 24.33 5.00 -6.59
C VAL A 653 22.87 4.67 -6.86
N ILE A 654 21.98 5.14 -5.99
CA ILE A 654 20.55 4.84 -6.12
C ILE A 654 19.93 5.60 -7.30
N LEU A 655 19.17 4.88 -8.12
CA LEU A 655 18.27 5.40 -9.15
C LEU A 655 16.87 4.83 -8.89
N ALA A 656 15.97 5.67 -8.40
CA ALA A 656 14.63 5.27 -7.99
C ALA A 656 13.52 5.98 -8.79
N HIS A 657 12.28 5.52 -8.65
CA HIS A 657 11.15 6.19 -9.28
C HIS A 657 10.89 7.59 -8.70
N ASN A 658 10.59 8.58 -9.54
CA ASN A 658 10.31 9.97 -9.15
C ASN A 658 8.90 10.17 -8.58
N SER A 659 8.47 9.30 -7.69
CA SER A 659 7.22 9.44 -6.93
C SER A 659 7.35 8.77 -5.55
N GLY A 660 6.28 8.80 -4.76
CA GLY A 660 6.24 8.11 -3.46
C GLY A 660 7.28 8.59 -2.43
N GLY A 661 7.58 7.69 -1.48
CA GLY A 661 8.64 7.81 -0.50
C GLY A 661 10.05 7.97 -1.08
N PRO A 662 10.43 7.30 -2.19
CA PRO A 662 11.73 7.52 -2.83
C PRO A 662 11.98 8.99 -3.17
N LYS A 663 10.98 9.68 -3.76
CA LYS A 663 11.07 11.11 -4.08
C LYS A 663 10.97 12.02 -2.86
N LEU A 664 9.99 11.76 -1.99
CA LEU A 664 9.61 12.72 -0.94
C LEU A 664 10.47 12.61 0.31
N ASP A 665 11.11 11.47 0.54
CA ASP A 665 11.80 11.20 1.81
C ASP A 665 13.23 10.69 1.60
N ILE A 666 13.47 9.76 0.68
CA ILE A 666 14.73 9.02 0.60
C ILE A 666 15.78 9.71 -0.26
N VAL A 667 15.51 9.92 -1.55
CA VAL A 667 16.47 10.45 -2.55
C VAL A 667 16.43 11.99 -2.55
N LEU A 668 16.73 12.55 -1.38
CA LEU A 668 16.80 13.99 -1.15
C LEU A 668 18.25 14.45 -0.94
N PRO A 669 18.58 15.71 -1.30
CA PRO A 669 19.90 16.25 -0.99
C PRO A 669 20.20 16.21 0.50
N HIS A 670 21.35 15.64 0.86
CA HIS A 670 21.86 15.64 2.23
C HIS A 670 23.03 16.62 2.31
N GLU A 671 22.96 17.57 3.25
CA GLU A 671 23.92 18.68 3.37
C GLU A 671 24.15 19.45 2.05
N GLY A 672 23.09 19.61 1.25
CA GLY A 672 23.13 20.28 -0.05
C GLY A 672 23.78 19.48 -1.17
N ARG A 673 24.15 18.21 -0.94
CA ARG A 673 24.77 17.32 -1.92
C ARG A 673 23.82 16.21 -2.33
N VAL A 674 24.03 15.69 -3.54
CA VAL A 674 23.22 14.61 -4.14
C VAL A 674 23.42 13.30 -3.38
N THR A 675 22.35 12.53 -3.20
CA THR A 675 22.33 11.20 -2.58
C THR A 675 21.95 10.10 -3.58
N GLY A 676 21.41 10.47 -4.74
CA GLY A 676 20.98 9.56 -5.79
C GLY A 676 20.22 10.31 -6.88
N PHE A 677 19.53 9.56 -7.74
CA PHE A 677 18.79 10.09 -8.88
C PHE A 677 17.38 9.53 -8.95
N LEU A 678 16.51 10.25 -9.65
CA LEU A 678 15.10 9.91 -9.84
C LEU A 678 14.77 9.88 -11.34
N ALA A 679 13.95 8.92 -11.75
CA ALA A 679 13.45 8.76 -13.12
C ALA A 679 11.97 8.35 -13.15
N GLU A 680 11.28 8.51 -14.27
CA GLU A 680 9.83 8.29 -14.40
C GLU A 680 9.45 7.26 -15.48
N ASP A 681 10.25 7.16 -16.54
CA ASP A 681 9.94 6.40 -17.74
C ASP A 681 11.19 5.73 -18.34
N GLU A 682 10.99 4.86 -19.33
CA GLU A 682 12.07 4.09 -19.96
C GLU A 682 13.25 4.97 -20.42
N ASP A 683 12.95 6.15 -20.93
CA ASP A 683 13.91 7.09 -21.51
C ASP A 683 14.75 7.73 -20.41
N SER A 684 14.08 8.32 -19.41
CA SER A 684 14.73 8.95 -18.26
C SER A 684 15.55 7.96 -17.43
N TYR A 685 15.11 6.70 -17.30
CA TYR A 685 15.93 5.65 -16.68
C TYR A 685 17.17 5.34 -17.50
N ALA A 686 17.04 5.12 -18.81
CA ALA A 686 18.17 4.80 -19.69
C ALA A 686 19.21 5.94 -19.70
N GLU A 687 18.77 7.18 -19.86
CA GLU A 687 19.62 8.38 -19.85
C GLU A 687 20.33 8.56 -18.51
N THR A 688 19.62 8.38 -17.40
CA THR A 688 20.19 8.54 -16.06
C THR A 688 21.19 7.44 -15.73
N MET A 689 20.93 6.20 -16.13
CA MET A 689 21.93 5.11 -16.04
C MET A 689 23.18 5.45 -16.86
N ALA A 690 23.01 5.91 -18.10
CA ALA A 690 24.13 6.32 -18.95
C ALA A 690 24.94 7.47 -18.31
N TYR A 691 24.26 8.45 -17.72
CA TYR A 691 24.88 9.55 -16.99
C TYR A 691 25.67 9.06 -15.78
N ILE A 692 25.10 8.21 -14.93
CA ILE A 692 25.80 7.65 -13.75
C ILE A 692 27.08 6.93 -14.17
N PHE A 693 27.03 6.12 -15.24
CA PHE A 693 28.22 5.45 -15.78
C PHE A 693 29.24 6.42 -16.39
N SER A 694 28.82 7.60 -16.84
CA SER A 694 29.72 8.63 -17.38
C SER A 694 30.46 9.43 -16.31
N LEU A 695 29.98 9.41 -15.06
CA LEU A 695 30.64 10.07 -13.93
C LEU A 695 32.01 9.44 -13.68
N SER A 696 32.94 10.21 -13.11
CA SER A 696 34.19 9.65 -12.63
C SER A 696 33.95 8.75 -11.41
N PRO A 697 34.80 7.74 -11.14
CA PRO A 697 34.70 6.90 -9.94
C PRO A 697 34.66 7.72 -8.65
N GLU A 698 35.40 8.83 -8.58
CA GLU A 698 35.43 9.74 -7.43
C GLU A 698 34.09 10.44 -7.24
N LYS A 699 33.45 10.86 -8.33
CA LYS A 699 32.14 11.52 -8.25
C LYS A 699 31.04 10.55 -7.84
N ARG A 700 31.08 9.30 -8.33
CA ARG A 700 30.19 8.24 -7.85
C ARG A 700 30.42 7.96 -6.37
N LEU A 701 31.68 7.88 -5.93
CA LEU A 701 32.00 7.70 -4.51
C LEU A 701 31.45 8.83 -3.64
N GLU A 702 31.60 10.10 -4.06
CA GLU A 702 31.04 11.24 -3.31
C GLU A 702 29.52 11.10 -3.11
N ILE A 703 28.79 10.70 -4.16
CA ILE A 703 27.34 10.47 -4.08
C ILE A 703 27.03 9.31 -3.12
N ARG A 704 27.75 8.18 -3.23
CA ARG A 704 27.58 6.99 -2.37
C ARG A 704 27.84 7.30 -0.89
N GLU A 705 28.92 8.03 -0.59
CA GLU A 705 29.23 8.46 0.77
C GLU A 705 28.15 9.38 1.35
N ASN A 706 27.65 10.32 0.54
CA ASN A 706 26.61 11.22 0.97
C ASN A 706 25.28 10.50 1.19
N ALA A 707 24.96 9.53 0.32
CA ALA A 707 23.83 8.63 0.49
C ALA A 707 23.92 7.88 1.82
N ARG A 708 25.05 7.22 2.11
CA ARG A 708 25.29 6.52 3.38
C ARG A 708 25.18 7.43 4.60
N ARG A 709 25.72 8.65 4.55
CA ARG A 709 25.55 9.61 5.67
C ARG A 709 24.08 9.95 5.92
N SER A 710 23.26 9.96 4.88
CA SER A 710 21.84 10.30 4.98
C SER A 710 20.97 9.18 5.57
N VAL A 711 21.37 7.90 5.52
CA VAL A 711 20.48 6.77 5.89
C VAL A 711 20.25 6.63 7.40
N HIS A 712 21.06 7.28 8.26
CA HIS A 712 20.90 7.20 9.71
C HIS A 712 19.52 7.68 10.20
N ARG A 713 18.85 8.55 9.44
CA ARG A 713 17.47 9.00 9.71
C ARG A 713 16.40 7.92 9.50
N PHE A 714 16.80 6.74 9.00
CA PHE A 714 15.94 5.57 8.82
C PHE A 714 16.40 4.39 9.66
N SER A 715 17.39 4.60 10.55
CA SER A 715 17.91 3.53 11.40
C SER A 715 16.89 3.07 12.45
N ASP A 716 17.07 1.84 12.95
CA ASP A 716 16.34 1.32 14.10
C ASP A 716 16.26 2.34 15.24
N GLN A 717 17.39 2.93 15.65
CA GLN A 717 17.43 3.89 16.76
C GLN A 717 16.55 5.11 16.50
N HIS A 718 16.56 5.64 15.26
CA HIS A 718 15.72 6.78 14.91
C HIS A 718 14.24 6.44 14.97
N PHE A 719 13.86 5.25 14.51
CA PHE A 719 12.50 4.74 14.68
C PHE A 719 12.15 4.61 16.17
N GLU A 720 13.00 4.03 17.02
CA GLU A 720 12.70 3.87 18.45
C GLU A 720 12.42 5.23 19.11
N ASP A 721 13.25 6.24 18.81
CA ASP A 721 13.11 7.59 19.36
C ASP A 721 11.82 8.28 18.89
N THR A 722 11.55 8.26 17.58
CA THR A 722 10.37 8.92 16.99
C THR A 722 9.07 8.20 17.34
N PHE A 723 9.06 6.87 17.30
CA PHE A 723 7.92 6.05 17.73
C PHE A 723 7.54 6.36 19.19
N LEU A 724 8.51 6.40 20.11
CA LEU A 724 8.25 6.72 21.52
C LEU A 724 7.66 8.12 21.72
N LEU A 725 8.16 9.11 20.97
CA LEU A 725 7.62 10.47 21.01
C LEU A 725 6.17 10.49 20.51
N SER A 726 5.87 9.79 19.42
CA SER A 726 4.53 9.75 18.84
C SER A 726 3.51 9.04 19.73
N VAL A 727 3.88 7.91 20.36
CA VAL A 727 2.94 7.13 21.19
C VAL A 727 2.81 7.64 22.61
N GLU A 728 3.66 8.57 23.06
CA GLU A 728 3.64 9.13 24.43
C GLU A 728 2.24 9.55 24.92
N PRO A 729 1.38 10.21 24.11
CA PRO A 729 0.03 10.59 24.53
C PRO A 729 -0.87 9.40 24.90
N LEU A 730 -0.62 8.21 24.35
CA LEU A 730 -1.39 7.01 24.68
C LEU A 730 -1.10 6.53 26.11
N PHE A 731 0.06 6.88 26.68
CA PHE A 731 0.51 6.44 28.01
C PHE A 731 0.28 7.49 29.11
N LYS A 732 -0.18 8.71 28.77
CA LYS A 732 -0.55 9.79 29.70
C LYS A 732 -2.04 9.77 29.98
#